data_AF-A0A0R3T3M7-F1
#
_entry.id   AF-A0A0R3T3M7-F1
#
_cell.length_a   1.000
_cell.length_b   1.000
_cell.length_c   1.000
_cell.angle_alpha   90.00
_cell.angle_beta   90.00
_cell.angle_gamma   90.00
#
_symmetry.space_group_name_H-M   'P 1'
#
loop_
_entity.id
_entity.type
_entity.pdbx_description
1 polymer ?
#
loop_
_entity_poly.entity_id
_entity_poly.type
_entity_poly.pdbx_seq_one_letter_code
_entity_poly.pdbx_strand_id
1 'polypeptide(L)'
;MSEAQEVAEINYEEQYRILSEENKKLSIDIASLQLSNRSLVNQNRDEKKKVMDCRLQISDLESRLKTLDSLKLELSETQLQAERLRQTLDANENKLNITERRATEAEGLVKVKDSIIDKQRKFSKELEENVQNLTGEVDNLKLQRAKLEADLSKALERAEECDKLRDALASKTALLDEIAQSSEGVSENGLAAANQYFKEQEAKLNEELAGVKQVKFELEKALREMTVERDNLQANVEEQSHNIEQLKEKCSNLETAVKESRISDKRSKNDMNSRLIGPALPPWLLEEKKPDPNEIEKLNNTDPATLRTRVIDLEGKVHELKQLVTYREDVILRIYQEIQKKSSKLEASEVERSSLSVQVGILKKELSSLRGSGRRSEGGYPPEIEIEIERLRGKRDREYQRRKRAEAEMDEMEAELNEMKEKVKKMEDELAEITNAPKPVIHAGDPADKARIAELQNVVNQLRLDNESKRSELFDLRSRFEEKSAVLETLSNDVKAKERQIADLSTELATKTSQLEMTNKELESVRLRAIRGGVETERWEMDLNSVRTSNRFLSQQTNELRLRLTSTEEQLKEAQKQLSVLRNGGVLGESASLNGHLVSESTEDVAELKSQLENAKETIAKLEGANLEASELKTEYENLSKQFKSLKQSISTNNSSDSKRVSQLLSDLKKEQESSAAFAERCSHLTKQLTELEITLNETRQRLNESLSENRRIDSEHSGTQDPPISPPTKRARRSTRSSSNSASQDCTSCSELRRQVDSLKSDLAEANAKIESSFSEFQELRTKLSTTSEEACKLRLEITSLHEKMAAGSISLKKLRHTAYAFLEDTSDPVLGEQLRQQLTATERFSSFAVGCILRQNMMFVPTAKIRFWNRMQIALGILGKPVDKGEGHLVGVDSMGNRYFEEDPDKESLVPHRANKPKRYFLLPGQVSPEDSWLQMNAELPRLPSEWDSWLRHRRPDPPTEEEIARNAAAAEMRAIKGREFEEKFREELRQRSVKAGDDLSFNSFSPSKDSTPKSSSQNKEGVPFPHHPGLEVGPGEHR
;
A
#
# COMPACT_ATOMS: atom_id res chain seq x y z
N MET A 1 -115.45 73.93 -36.00
CA MET A 1 -116.57 73.28 -36.70
C MET A 1 -117.45 72.68 -35.62
N SER A 2 -118.73 73.03 -35.58
CA SER A 2 -119.67 72.53 -34.59
C SER A 2 -120.57 71.51 -35.26
N GLU A 3 -120.59 70.28 -34.76
CA GLU A 3 -121.62 69.29 -35.10
C GLU A 3 -122.34 68.85 -33.82
N ALA A 4 -123.60 68.46 -33.98
CA ALA A 4 -124.57 68.51 -32.90
C ALA A 4 -124.47 67.31 -31.95
N GLN A 5 -124.72 67.59 -30.67
CA GLN A 5 -124.77 66.58 -29.62
C GLN A 5 -126.18 65.94 -29.58
N GLU A 6 -126.37 64.86 -30.33
CA GLU A 6 -127.55 64.01 -30.14
C GLU A 6 -127.47 63.31 -28.77
N VAL A 7 -128.39 63.66 -27.88
CA VAL A 7 -128.56 63.00 -26.58
C VAL A 7 -129.33 61.71 -26.81
N ALA A 8 -128.61 60.65 -27.18
CA ALA A 8 -129.17 59.31 -27.25
C ALA A 8 -129.68 58.89 -25.86
N GLU A 9 -130.88 58.33 -25.79
CA GLU A 9 -131.46 57.83 -24.55
C GLU A 9 -130.59 56.69 -24.01
N ILE A 10 -129.98 56.90 -22.84
CA ILE A 10 -129.09 55.91 -22.23
C ILE A 10 -129.95 54.75 -21.71
N ASN A 11 -129.95 53.65 -22.47
CA ASN A 11 -130.51 52.38 -22.00
C ASN A 11 -129.59 51.80 -20.92
N TYR A 12 -129.86 52.18 -19.66
CA TYR A 12 -129.13 51.71 -18.49
C TYR A 12 -129.21 50.18 -18.31
N GLU A 13 -130.27 49.53 -18.78
CA GLU A 13 -130.43 48.07 -18.77
C GLU A 13 -129.34 47.40 -19.64
N GLU A 14 -129.11 47.93 -20.86
CA GLU A 14 -128.09 47.44 -21.78
C GLU A 14 -126.68 47.73 -21.26
N GLN A 15 -126.44 48.94 -20.72
CA GLN A 15 -125.15 49.27 -20.10
C GLN A 15 -124.86 48.38 -18.88
N TYR A 16 -125.86 48.07 -18.05
CA TYR A 16 -125.70 47.17 -16.92
C TYR A 16 -125.49 45.71 -17.37
N ARG A 17 -126.08 45.27 -18.49
CA ARG A 17 -125.79 43.96 -19.09
C ARG A 17 -124.35 43.89 -19.59
N ILE A 18 -123.88 44.91 -20.32
CA ILE A 18 -122.49 45.02 -20.79
C ILE A 18 -121.51 45.02 -19.61
N LEU A 19 -121.72 45.86 -18.59
CA LEU A 19 -120.88 45.88 -17.38
C LEU A 19 -120.93 44.56 -16.60
N SER A 20 -122.03 43.82 -16.64
CA SER A 20 -122.13 42.47 -16.07
C SER A 20 -121.34 41.44 -16.89
N GLU A 21 -121.38 41.52 -18.22
CA GLU A 21 -120.60 40.68 -19.15
C GLU A 21 -119.10 40.96 -19.04
N GLU A 22 -118.70 42.24 -18.93
CA GLU A 22 -117.32 42.65 -18.66
C GLU A 22 -116.84 42.20 -17.28
N ASN A 23 -117.65 42.32 -16.21
CA ASN A 23 -117.27 41.78 -14.90
C ASN A 23 -117.14 40.25 -14.90
N LYS A 24 -118.00 39.52 -15.63
CA LYS A 24 -117.86 38.06 -15.83
C LYS A 24 -116.56 37.74 -16.58
N LYS A 25 -116.26 38.47 -17.66
CA LYS A 25 -115.02 38.33 -18.43
C LYS A 25 -113.79 38.59 -17.56
N LEU A 26 -113.74 39.72 -16.84
CA LEU A 26 -112.67 40.06 -15.91
C LEU A 26 -112.52 38.99 -14.81
N SER A 27 -113.60 38.42 -14.31
CA SER A 27 -113.55 37.31 -13.34
C SER A 27 -112.94 36.04 -13.94
N ILE A 28 -113.23 35.73 -15.21
CA ILE A 28 -112.64 34.59 -15.96
C ILE A 28 -111.17 34.86 -16.27
N ASP A 29 -110.81 36.08 -16.65
CA ASP A 29 -109.43 36.50 -16.93
C ASP A 29 -108.57 36.45 -15.64
N ILE A 30 -109.10 36.94 -14.51
CA ILE A 30 -108.47 36.83 -13.18
C ILE A 30 -108.30 35.36 -12.77
N ALA A 31 -109.33 34.52 -12.93
CA ALA A 31 -109.23 33.09 -12.62
C ALA A 31 -108.19 32.38 -13.51
N SER A 32 -108.12 32.73 -14.79
CA SER A 32 -107.13 32.21 -15.74
C SER A 32 -105.71 32.63 -15.38
N LEU A 33 -105.51 33.89 -14.98
CA LEU A 33 -104.23 34.40 -14.46
C LEU A 33 -103.83 33.73 -13.14
N GLN A 34 -104.78 33.46 -12.24
CA GLN A 34 -104.52 32.72 -11.00
C GLN A 34 -104.11 31.27 -11.26
N LEU A 35 -104.75 30.59 -12.22
CA LEU A 35 -104.36 29.24 -12.65
C LEU A 35 -102.97 29.23 -13.32
N SER A 36 -102.69 30.22 -14.18
CA SER A 36 -101.38 30.37 -14.83
C SER A 36 -100.27 30.62 -13.80
N ASN A 37 -100.47 31.56 -12.87
CA ASN A 37 -99.54 31.82 -11.77
C ASN A 37 -99.34 30.58 -10.88
N ARG A 38 -100.39 29.82 -10.58
CA ARG A 38 -100.28 28.56 -9.83
C ARG A 38 -99.48 27.50 -10.59
N SER A 39 -99.63 27.43 -11.92
CA SER A 39 -98.82 26.56 -12.78
C SER A 39 -97.34 26.96 -12.75
N LEU A 40 -97.05 28.26 -12.93
CA LEU A 40 -95.68 28.79 -12.86
C LEU A 40 -95.02 28.57 -11.49
N VAL A 41 -95.77 28.74 -10.39
CA VAL A 41 -95.26 28.44 -9.03
C VAL A 41 -94.94 26.96 -8.85
N ASN A 42 -95.76 26.05 -9.39
CA ASN A 42 -95.46 24.62 -9.39
C ASN A 42 -94.23 24.29 -10.25
N GLN A 43 -94.13 24.84 -11.46
CA GLN A 43 -92.97 24.65 -12.32
C GLN A 43 -91.67 25.14 -11.65
N ASN A 44 -91.67 26.35 -11.07
CA ASN A 44 -90.53 26.87 -10.32
C ASN A 44 -90.16 25.99 -9.11
N ARG A 45 -91.15 25.37 -8.45
CA ARG A 45 -90.93 24.42 -7.34
C ARG A 45 -90.25 23.14 -7.83
N ASP A 46 -90.69 22.58 -8.95
CA ASP A 46 -90.13 21.34 -9.51
C ASP A 46 -88.75 21.58 -10.15
N GLU A 47 -88.52 22.73 -10.77
CA GLU A 47 -87.19 23.15 -11.24
C GLU A 47 -86.24 23.38 -10.07
N LYS A 48 -86.67 24.06 -9.00
CA LYS A 48 -85.90 24.19 -7.76
C LYS A 48 -85.58 22.84 -7.12
N LYS A 49 -86.49 21.86 -7.21
CA LYS A 49 -86.22 20.48 -6.77
C LYS A 49 -85.14 19.82 -7.65
N LYS A 50 -85.28 19.85 -8.98
CA LYS A 50 -84.27 19.32 -9.91
C LYS A 50 -82.88 19.93 -9.66
N VAL A 51 -82.80 21.24 -9.42
CA VAL A 51 -81.53 21.92 -9.08
C VAL A 51 -80.97 21.45 -7.72
N MET A 52 -81.82 21.15 -6.74
CA MET A 52 -81.38 20.55 -5.47
C MET A 52 -80.86 19.12 -5.67
N ASP A 53 -81.60 18.29 -6.40
CA ASP A 53 -81.23 16.90 -6.71
C ASP A 53 -79.89 16.86 -7.47
N CYS A 54 -79.68 17.74 -8.46
CA CYS A 54 -78.40 17.87 -9.17
C CYS A 54 -77.25 18.35 -8.25
N ARG A 55 -77.50 19.28 -7.32
CA ARG A 55 -76.47 19.73 -6.35
C ARG A 55 -76.04 18.60 -5.41
N LEU A 56 -76.98 17.76 -4.98
CA LEU A 56 -76.68 16.57 -4.17
C LEU A 56 -75.86 15.54 -4.97
N GLN A 57 -76.20 15.31 -6.24
CA GLN A 57 -75.41 14.45 -7.13
C GLN A 57 -73.99 14.97 -7.35
N ILE A 58 -73.81 16.29 -7.56
CA ILE A 58 -72.47 16.91 -7.66
C ILE A 58 -71.69 16.70 -6.36
N SER A 59 -72.32 16.87 -5.19
CA SER A 59 -71.67 16.65 -3.89
C SER A 59 -71.27 15.19 -3.64
N ASP A 60 -72.03 14.20 -4.13
CA ASP A 60 -71.62 12.78 -4.10
C ASP A 60 -70.41 12.54 -4.99
N LEU A 61 -70.44 13.05 -6.22
CA LEU A 61 -69.34 12.91 -7.18
C LEU A 61 -68.05 13.59 -6.69
N GLU A 62 -68.14 14.77 -6.08
CA GLU A 62 -66.99 15.44 -5.43
C GLU A 62 -66.44 14.64 -4.24
N SER A 63 -67.31 14.02 -3.44
CA SER A 63 -66.91 13.16 -2.32
C SER A 63 -66.15 11.92 -2.83
N ARG A 64 -66.69 11.27 -3.88
CA ARG A 64 -66.11 10.09 -4.51
C ARG A 64 -64.83 10.39 -5.30
N LEU A 65 -64.68 11.61 -5.80
CA LEU A 65 -63.44 12.05 -6.44
C LEU A 65 -62.33 12.25 -5.39
N LYS A 66 -62.65 12.83 -4.23
CA LYS A 66 -61.72 12.95 -3.10
C LYS A 66 -61.27 11.58 -2.55
N THR A 67 -62.17 10.59 -2.46
CA THR A 67 -61.76 9.24 -2.04
C THR A 67 -60.93 8.52 -3.10
N LEU A 68 -61.20 8.73 -4.39
CA LEU A 68 -60.33 8.23 -5.47
C LEU A 68 -58.93 8.86 -5.45
N ASP A 69 -58.80 10.15 -5.14
CA ASP A 69 -57.49 10.79 -4.98
C ASP A 69 -56.73 10.30 -3.73
N SER A 70 -57.42 9.97 -2.63
CA SER A 70 -56.80 9.30 -1.46
C SER A 70 -56.26 7.92 -1.84
N LEU A 71 -57.10 7.07 -2.44
CA LEU A 71 -56.72 5.71 -2.88
C LEU A 71 -55.58 5.74 -3.91
N LYS A 72 -55.51 6.77 -4.75
CA LYS A 72 -54.41 7.00 -5.71
C LYS A 72 -53.11 7.38 -5.00
N LEU A 73 -53.18 8.15 -3.92
CA LEU A 73 -52.01 8.50 -3.09
C LEU A 73 -51.51 7.26 -2.33
N GLU A 74 -52.40 6.51 -1.69
CA GLU A 74 -52.12 5.23 -1.02
C GLU A 74 -51.51 4.19 -1.99
N LEU A 75 -52.03 4.12 -3.23
CA LEU A 75 -51.46 3.28 -4.28
C LEU A 75 -50.04 3.73 -4.69
N SER A 76 -49.76 5.04 -4.72
CA SER A 76 -48.42 5.55 -5.03
C SER A 76 -47.42 5.30 -3.89
N GLU A 77 -47.86 5.37 -2.64
CA GLU A 77 -47.03 5.07 -1.47
C GLU A 77 -46.72 3.57 -1.36
N THR A 78 -47.71 2.70 -1.57
CA THR A 78 -47.50 1.24 -1.59
C THR A 78 -46.63 0.78 -2.77
N GLN A 79 -46.75 1.42 -3.95
CA GLN A 79 -45.80 1.21 -5.06
C GLN A 79 -44.36 1.60 -4.68
N LEU A 80 -44.18 2.76 -4.05
CA LEU A 80 -42.87 3.25 -3.61
C LEU A 80 -42.28 2.39 -2.47
N GLN A 81 -43.13 1.81 -1.61
CA GLN A 81 -42.73 0.82 -0.61
C GLN A 81 -42.27 -0.49 -1.28
N ALA A 82 -42.99 -0.98 -2.29
CA ALA A 82 -42.60 -2.17 -3.05
C ALA A 82 -41.28 -1.97 -3.83
N GLU A 83 -41.03 -0.77 -4.37
CA GLU A 83 -39.78 -0.38 -5.02
C GLU A 83 -38.60 -0.41 -4.02
N ARG A 84 -38.78 0.15 -2.82
CA ARG A 84 -37.80 0.09 -1.72
C ARG A 84 -37.51 -1.36 -1.30
N LEU A 85 -38.52 -2.22 -1.25
CA LEU A 85 -38.35 -3.65 -0.93
C LEU A 85 -37.57 -4.40 -2.02
N ARG A 86 -37.82 -4.10 -3.31
CA ARG A 86 -37.00 -4.63 -4.42
C ARG A 86 -35.54 -4.20 -4.31
N GLN A 87 -35.28 -2.89 -4.16
CA GLN A 87 -33.91 -2.38 -3.97
C GLN A 87 -33.19 -3.02 -2.77
N THR A 88 -33.94 -3.34 -1.70
CA THR A 88 -33.41 -4.05 -0.53
C THR A 88 -33.12 -5.53 -0.82
N LEU A 89 -33.96 -6.19 -1.62
CA LEU A 89 -33.76 -7.56 -2.10
C LEU A 89 -32.52 -7.63 -3.00
N ASP A 90 -32.45 -6.79 -4.03
CA ASP A 90 -31.33 -6.69 -4.97
C ASP A 90 -30.00 -6.44 -4.22
N ALA A 91 -30.02 -5.54 -3.23
CA ALA A 91 -28.86 -5.24 -2.38
C ALA A 91 -28.45 -6.41 -1.47
N ASN A 92 -29.36 -7.33 -1.14
CA ASN A 92 -29.07 -8.52 -0.35
C ASN A 92 -28.63 -9.70 -1.22
N GLU A 93 -29.21 -9.86 -2.42
CA GLU A 93 -28.76 -10.83 -3.42
C GLU A 93 -27.33 -10.50 -3.89
N ASN A 94 -27.00 -9.23 -4.11
CA ASN A 94 -25.62 -8.81 -4.39
C ASN A 94 -24.66 -9.13 -3.23
N LYS A 95 -25.07 -8.97 -1.96
CA LYS A 95 -24.26 -9.39 -0.80
C LYS A 95 -24.07 -10.91 -0.77
N LEU A 96 -25.13 -11.69 -1.05
CA LEU A 96 -25.07 -13.15 -1.09
C LEU A 96 -24.06 -13.63 -2.15
N ASN A 97 -24.19 -13.11 -3.38
CA ASN A 97 -23.25 -13.38 -4.47
C ASN A 97 -21.79 -13.00 -4.13
N ILE A 98 -21.56 -11.95 -3.34
CA ILE A 98 -20.23 -11.58 -2.84
C ILE A 98 -19.74 -12.57 -1.77
N THR A 99 -20.61 -13.02 -0.85
CA THR A 99 -20.24 -14.02 0.16
C THR A 99 -19.97 -15.40 -0.44
N GLU A 100 -20.70 -15.82 -1.48
CA GLU A 100 -20.46 -17.07 -2.19
C GLU A 100 -19.11 -17.07 -2.93
N ARG A 101 -18.77 -15.95 -3.60
CA ARG A 101 -17.42 -15.78 -4.20
C ARG A 101 -16.32 -15.84 -3.15
N ARG A 102 -16.50 -15.17 -2.00
CA ARG A 102 -15.54 -15.24 -0.88
C ARG A 102 -15.44 -16.64 -0.28
N ALA A 103 -16.52 -17.44 -0.32
CA ALA A 103 -16.50 -18.84 0.12
C ALA A 103 -15.73 -19.75 -0.86
N THR A 104 -15.92 -19.60 -2.18
CA THR A 104 -15.17 -20.39 -3.18
C THR A 104 -13.70 -19.97 -3.27
N GLU A 105 -13.40 -18.68 -3.11
CA GLU A 105 -12.02 -18.19 -2.93
C GLU A 105 -11.37 -18.79 -1.68
N ALA A 106 -12.09 -18.85 -0.54
CA ALA A 106 -11.60 -19.50 0.68
C ALA A 106 -11.38 -21.01 0.51
N GLU A 107 -12.27 -21.72 -0.20
CA GLU A 107 -12.10 -23.14 -0.53
C GLU A 107 -10.86 -23.38 -1.41
N GLY A 108 -10.62 -22.50 -2.38
CA GLY A 108 -9.39 -22.50 -3.19
C GLY A 108 -8.13 -22.29 -2.33
N LEU A 109 -8.15 -21.33 -1.41
CA LEU A 109 -7.04 -21.07 -0.48
C LEU A 109 -6.79 -22.23 0.48
N VAL A 110 -7.83 -22.96 0.91
CA VAL A 110 -7.67 -24.21 1.69
C VAL A 110 -6.96 -25.28 0.86
N LYS A 111 -7.38 -25.52 -0.39
CA LYS A 111 -6.71 -26.50 -1.28
C LYS A 111 -5.24 -26.14 -1.55
N VAL A 112 -4.92 -24.85 -1.73
CA VAL A 112 -3.53 -24.38 -1.88
C VAL A 112 -2.74 -24.60 -0.58
N LYS A 113 -3.29 -24.25 0.59
CA LYS A 113 -2.67 -24.47 1.89
C LYS A 113 -2.38 -25.95 2.13
N ASP A 114 -3.33 -26.83 1.86
CA ASP A 114 -3.17 -28.27 2.09
C ASP A 114 -2.12 -28.87 1.12
N SER A 115 -2.07 -28.38 -0.13
CA SER A 115 -0.99 -28.72 -1.08
C SER A 115 0.40 -28.26 -0.59
N ILE A 116 0.49 -27.10 0.08
CA ILE A 116 1.73 -26.62 0.70
C ILE A 116 2.11 -27.51 1.90
N ILE A 117 1.14 -27.87 2.74
CA ILE A 117 1.38 -28.77 3.90
C ILE A 117 1.88 -30.14 3.45
N ASP A 118 1.30 -30.73 2.40
CA ASP A 118 1.76 -32.03 1.90
C ASP A 118 3.12 -31.94 1.20
N LYS A 119 3.45 -30.83 0.54
CA LYS A 119 4.81 -30.57 0.03
C LYS A 119 5.83 -30.43 1.17
N GLN A 120 5.48 -29.68 2.23
CA GLN A 120 6.31 -29.55 3.43
C GLN A 120 6.53 -30.90 4.12
N ARG A 121 5.49 -31.71 4.30
CA ARG A 121 5.59 -33.07 4.87
C ARG A 121 6.50 -33.98 4.06
N LYS A 122 6.41 -33.96 2.72
CA LYS A 122 7.29 -34.74 1.84
C LYS A 122 8.75 -34.30 1.99
N PHE A 123 9.01 -32.99 1.95
CA PHE A 123 10.35 -32.44 2.12
C PHE A 123 10.93 -32.73 3.52
N SER A 124 10.14 -32.61 4.58
CA SER A 124 10.57 -33.00 5.94
C SER A 124 10.94 -34.48 6.02
N LYS A 125 10.13 -35.39 5.44
CA LYS A 125 10.43 -36.82 5.41
C LYS A 125 11.69 -37.16 4.60
N GLU A 126 11.88 -36.50 3.46
CA GLU A 126 13.10 -36.63 2.64
C GLU A 126 14.35 -36.14 3.40
N LEU A 127 14.22 -35.06 4.17
CA LEU A 127 15.30 -34.51 5.00
C LEU A 127 15.59 -35.42 6.22
N GLU A 128 14.55 -36.00 6.85
CA GLU A 128 14.67 -37.03 7.89
C GLU A 128 15.38 -38.29 7.38
N GLU A 129 15.01 -38.79 6.19
CA GLU A 129 15.65 -39.95 5.56
C GLU A 129 17.12 -39.67 5.20
N ASN A 130 17.43 -38.49 4.68
CA ASN A 130 18.81 -38.07 4.41
C ASN A 130 19.65 -37.94 5.69
N VAL A 131 19.09 -37.38 6.79
CA VAL A 131 19.77 -37.31 8.09
C VAL A 131 19.99 -38.70 8.67
N GLN A 132 19.03 -39.62 8.53
CA GLN A 132 19.17 -41.00 8.99
C GLN A 132 20.28 -41.75 8.22
N ASN A 133 20.35 -41.56 6.90
CA ASN A 133 21.41 -42.14 6.06
C ASN A 133 22.80 -41.61 6.45
N LEU A 134 22.96 -40.28 6.53
CA LEU A 134 24.22 -39.64 6.93
C LEU A 134 24.66 -40.05 8.35
N THR A 135 23.70 -40.27 9.26
CA THR A 135 24.00 -40.78 10.61
C THR A 135 24.56 -42.20 10.55
N GLY A 136 23.98 -43.07 9.72
CA GLY A 136 24.47 -44.43 9.49
C GLY A 136 25.86 -44.47 8.84
N GLU A 137 26.14 -43.58 7.88
CA GLU A 137 27.48 -43.41 7.29
C GLU A 137 28.51 -42.95 8.34
N VAL A 138 28.15 -41.94 9.15
CA VAL A 138 29.00 -41.42 10.22
C VAL A 138 29.30 -42.50 11.28
N ASP A 139 28.33 -43.33 11.65
CA ASP A 139 28.55 -44.43 12.61
C ASP A 139 29.38 -45.58 12.02
N ASN A 140 29.20 -45.91 10.73
CA ASN A 140 30.08 -46.82 10.01
C ASN A 140 31.54 -46.30 9.97
N LEU A 141 31.73 -45.00 9.71
CA LEU A 141 33.06 -44.36 9.70
C LEU A 141 33.70 -44.33 11.10
N LYS A 142 32.92 -44.10 12.17
CA LYS A 142 33.41 -44.25 13.56
C LYS A 142 33.87 -45.68 13.84
N LEU A 143 33.11 -46.69 13.37
CA LEU A 143 33.41 -48.10 13.61
C LEU A 143 34.65 -48.56 12.81
N GLN A 144 34.81 -48.11 11.56
CA GLN A 144 36.05 -48.28 10.79
C GLN A 144 37.24 -47.60 11.48
N ARG A 145 37.09 -46.35 11.94
CA ARG A 145 38.14 -45.63 12.68
C ARG A 145 38.55 -46.37 13.94
N ALA A 146 37.61 -46.81 14.77
CA ALA A 146 37.89 -47.55 15.99
C ALA A 146 38.62 -48.87 15.71
N LYS A 147 38.28 -49.56 14.61
CA LYS A 147 39.03 -50.74 14.14
C LYS A 147 40.48 -50.38 13.78
N LEU A 148 40.69 -49.31 13.01
CA LEU A 148 42.03 -48.86 12.62
C LEU A 148 42.88 -48.42 13.83
N GLU A 149 42.30 -47.73 14.81
CA GLU A 149 42.96 -47.36 16.07
C GLU A 149 43.35 -48.60 16.90
N ALA A 150 42.48 -49.62 16.95
CA ALA A 150 42.78 -50.89 17.60
C ALA A 150 43.85 -51.71 16.87
N ASP A 151 43.83 -51.75 15.54
CA ASP A 151 44.82 -52.49 14.74
C ASP A 151 46.19 -51.77 14.72
N LEU A 152 46.21 -50.43 14.77
CA LEU A 152 47.43 -49.64 15.01
C LEU A 152 48.03 -49.91 16.40
N SER A 153 47.18 -50.00 17.43
CA SER A 153 47.64 -50.29 18.80
C SER A 153 48.37 -51.65 18.86
N LYS A 154 47.78 -52.70 18.25
CA LYS A 154 48.41 -54.02 18.11
C LYS A 154 49.68 -54.02 17.25
N ALA A 155 49.87 -53.04 16.38
CA ALA A 155 51.08 -52.90 15.58
C ALA A 155 52.22 -52.26 16.42
N LEU A 156 51.89 -51.30 17.29
CA LEU A 156 52.83 -50.71 18.25
C LEU A 156 53.26 -51.72 19.32
N GLU A 157 52.33 -52.51 19.87
CA GLU A 157 52.64 -53.60 20.82
C GLU A 157 53.68 -54.56 20.24
N ARG A 158 53.47 -55.03 19.00
CA ARG A 158 54.44 -55.90 18.30
C ARG A 158 55.76 -55.21 17.98
N ALA A 159 55.76 -53.89 17.72
CA ALA A 159 56.99 -53.14 17.52
C ALA A 159 57.84 -53.14 18.80
N GLU A 160 57.22 -52.90 19.97
CA GLU A 160 57.92 -53.01 21.26
C GLU A 160 58.42 -54.44 21.53
N GLU A 161 57.65 -55.48 21.17
CA GLU A 161 58.10 -56.87 21.26
C GLU A 161 59.33 -57.12 20.38
N CYS A 162 59.37 -56.59 19.16
CA CYS A 162 60.53 -56.65 18.28
C CYS A 162 61.74 -55.85 18.80
N ASP A 163 61.54 -54.73 19.50
CA ASP A 163 62.61 -53.99 20.17
C ASP A 163 63.17 -54.80 21.35
N LYS A 164 62.30 -55.30 22.24
CA LYS A 164 62.67 -56.17 23.38
C LYS A 164 63.42 -57.43 22.92
N LEU A 165 63.03 -58.01 21.79
CA LEU A 165 63.73 -59.13 21.17
C LEU A 165 65.10 -58.74 20.58
N ARG A 166 65.24 -57.53 20.02
CA ARG A 166 66.55 -57.02 19.55
C ARG A 166 67.52 -56.75 20.71
N ASP A 167 67.04 -56.18 21.81
CA ASP A 167 67.86 -55.97 23.02
C ASP A 167 68.28 -57.31 23.65
N ALA A 168 67.37 -58.28 23.72
CA ALA A 168 67.66 -59.63 24.19
C ALA A 168 68.62 -60.39 23.26
N LEU A 169 68.54 -60.16 21.94
CA LEU A 169 69.48 -60.70 20.96
C LEU A 169 70.87 -60.08 21.16
N ALA A 170 70.99 -58.75 21.21
CA ALA A 170 72.25 -58.04 21.42
C ALA A 170 72.93 -58.46 22.74
N SER A 171 72.14 -58.62 23.81
CA SER A 171 72.63 -59.14 25.10
C SER A 171 73.18 -60.56 24.99
N LYS A 172 72.51 -61.44 24.23
CA LYS A 172 72.99 -62.81 23.97
C LYS A 172 74.19 -62.86 23.04
N THR A 173 74.28 -61.97 22.05
CA THR A 173 75.46 -61.85 21.17
C THR A 173 76.68 -61.41 21.98
N ALA A 174 76.55 -60.40 22.84
CA ALA A 174 77.64 -59.99 23.72
C ALA A 174 78.13 -61.13 24.64
N LEU A 175 77.21 -61.91 25.23
CA LEU A 175 77.55 -63.10 26.01
C LEU A 175 78.20 -64.21 25.16
N LEU A 176 77.79 -64.38 23.90
CA LEU A 176 78.41 -65.33 22.98
C LEU A 176 79.82 -64.89 22.53
N ASP A 177 80.05 -63.59 22.35
CA ASP A 177 81.39 -63.03 22.08
C ASP A 177 82.31 -63.17 23.30
N GLU A 178 81.77 -63.04 24.52
CA GLU A 178 82.49 -63.26 25.79
C GLU A 178 82.79 -64.75 26.04
N ILE A 179 81.87 -65.66 25.65
CA ILE A 179 82.11 -67.11 25.65
C ILE A 179 83.12 -67.51 24.56
N ALA A 180 83.04 -66.93 23.35
CA ALA A 180 84.00 -67.18 22.28
C ALA A 180 85.43 -66.73 22.62
N GLN A 181 85.57 -65.71 23.49
CA GLN A 181 86.85 -65.30 24.08
C GLN A 181 87.35 -66.22 25.20
N SER A 182 86.54 -67.17 25.69
CA SER A 182 86.85 -67.97 26.89
C SER A 182 86.69 -69.49 26.75
N SER A 183 86.20 -70.03 25.62
CA SER A 183 86.00 -71.47 25.43
C SER A 183 86.90 -72.10 24.35
N GLU A 184 88.00 -72.74 24.78
CA GLU A 184 88.70 -73.74 23.95
C GLU A 184 87.97 -75.09 24.06
N GLY A 185 87.12 -75.39 23.07
CA GLY A 185 86.49 -76.71 22.89
C GLY A 185 85.08 -76.87 23.46
N VAL A 186 84.13 -77.26 22.60
CA VAL A 186 82.78 -77.73 22.95
C VAL A 186 82.47 -78.98 22.14
N SER A 187 81.78 -79.97 22.73
CA SER A 187 81.64 -81.31 22.19
C SER A 187 80.33 -81.58 21.41
N GLU A 188 80.35 -82.68 20.66
CA GLU A 188 79.40 -83.06 19.60
C GLU A 188 77.92 -83.10 20.04
N ASN A 189 77.63 -83.40 21.32
CA ASN A 189 76.26 -83.41 21.87
C ASN A 189 75.58 -82.04 21.82
N GLY A 190 76.33 -80.93 21.94
CA GLY A 190 75.77 -79.58 21.80
C GLY A 190 75.24 -79.31 20.39
N LEU A 191 75.92 -79.87 19.38
CA LEU A 191 75.57 -79.71 17.97
C LEU A 191 74.23 -80.38 17.63
N ALA A 192 73.94 -81.54 18.24
CA ALA A 192 72.68 -82.25 18.05
C ALA A 192 71.48 -81.46 18.62
N ALA A 193 71.60 -80.96 19.85
CA ALA A 193 70.56 -80.14 20.49
C ALA A 193 70.34 -78.82 19.75
N ALA A 194 71.41 -78.15 19.31
CA ALA A 194 71.33 -76.94 18.48
C ALA A 194 70.61 -77.22 17.16
N ASN A 195 70.95 -78.30 16.45
CA ASN A 195 70.30 -78.67 15.19
C ASN A 195 68.81 -79.02 15.36
N GLN A 196 68.39 -79.60 16.49
CA GLN A 196 66.97 -79.80 16.77
C GLN A 196 66.26 -78.47 17.06
N TYR A 197 66.84 -77.60 17.89
CA TYR A 197 66.31 -76.26 18.14
C TYR A 197 66.17 -75.44 16.87
N PHE A 198 67.19 -75.44 16.00
CA PHE A 198 67.12 -74.73 14.71
C PHE A 198 66.04 -75.30 13.78
N LYS A 199 65.77 -76.61 13.79
CA LYS A 199 64.65 -77.20 13.04
C LYS A 199 63.28 -76.82 13.62
N GLU A 200 63.15 -76.71 14.94
CA GLU A 200 61.91 -76.24 15.58
C GLU A 200 61.68 -74.74 15.34
N GLN A 201 62.74 -73.93 15.27
CA GLN A 201 62.65 -72.52 14.86
C GLN A 201 62.37 -72.38 13.35
N GLU A 202 62.99 -73.21 12.50
CA GLU A 202 62.71 -73.26 11.06
C GLU A 202 61.25 -73.67 10.80
N ALA A 203 60.71 -74.62 11.56
CA ALA A 203 59.29 -74.99 11.48
C ALA A 203 58.38 -73.82 11.87
N LYS A 204 58.65 -73.13 12.99
CA LYS A 204 57.88 -71.95 13.43
C LYS A 204 57.96 -70.78 12.45
N LEU A 205 59.15 -70.45 11.96
CA LEU A 205 59.34 -69.40 10.95
C LEU A 205 58.65 -69.75 9.62
N ASN A 206 58.55 -71.04 9.26
CA ASN A 206 57.75 -71.46 8.10
C ASN A 206 56.23 -71.38 8.35
N GLU A 207 55.76 -71.63 9.57
CA GLU A 207 54.34 -71.45 9.97
C GLU A 207 53.96 -69.96 10.02
N GLU A 208 54.79 -69.11 10.63
CA GLU A 208 54.65 -67.65 10.60
C GLU A 208 54.70 -67.11 9.17
N LEU A 209 55.62 -67.59 8.34
CA LEU A 209 55.70 -67.24 6.92
C LEU A 209 54.47 -67.72 6.13
N ALA A 210 53.83 -68.83 6.51
CA ALA A 210 52.55 -69.26 5.94
C ALA A 210 51.41 -68.33 6.35
N GLY A 211 51.35 -67.92 7.63
CA GLY A 211 50.42 -66.90 8.12
C GLY A 211 50.59 -65.56 7.41
N VAL A 212 51.83 -65.08 7.24
CA VAL A 212 52.14 -63.85 6.49
C VAL A 212 51.78 -63.98 5.02
N LYS A 213 51.96 -65.15 4.38
CA LYS A 213 51.48 -65.41 3.01
C LYS A 213 49.95 -65.37 2.91
N GLN A 214 49.22 -65.90 3.89
CA GLN A 214 47.76 -65.83 3.95
C GLN A 214 47.26 -64.38 4.11
N VAL A 215 47.80 -63.65 5.09
CA VAL A 215 47.47 -62.22 5.31
C VAL A 215 47.83 -61.38 4.09
N LYS A 216 48.95 -61.67 3.41
CA LYS A 216 49.31 -61.05 2.14
C LYS A 216 48.28 -61.37 1.05
N PHE A 217 47.84 -62.61 0.90
CA PHE A 217 46.83 -62.99 -0.09
C PHE A 217 45.49 -62.31 0.17
N GLU A 218 45.09 -62.15 1.43
CA GLU A 218 43.88 -61.42 1.83
C GLU A 218 44.01 -59.91 1.56
N LEU A 219 45.18 -59.31 1.80
CA LEU A 219 45.47 -57.92 1.40
C LEU A 219 45.49 -57.75 -0.13
N GLU A 220 46.07 -58.68 -0.88
CA GLU A 220 46.05 -58.68 -2.35
C GLU A 220 44.64 -58.94 -2.91
N LYS A 221 43.76 -59.62 -2.17
CA LYS A 221 42.33 -59.74 -2.50
C LYS A 221 41.59 -58.43 -2.23
N ALA A 222 41.72 -57.86 -1.03
CA ALA A 222 41.10 -56.59 -0.66
C ALA A 222 41.55 -55.44 -1.56
N LEU A 223 42.84 -55.36 -1.92
CA LEU A 223 43.34 -54.38 -2.89
C LEU A 223 42.69 -54.54 -4.27
N ARG A 224 42.47 -55.77 -4.75
CA ARG A 224 41.78 -56.02 -6.02
C ARG A 224 40.31 -55.58 -5.94
N GLU A 225 39.63 -55.89 -4.85
CA GLU A 225 38.24 -55.47 -4.59
C GLU A 225 38.14 -53.93 -4.56
N MET A 226 39.02 -53.25 -3.81
CA MET A 226 39.11 -51.78 -3.79
C MET A 226 39.46 -51.17 -5.16
N THR A 227 40.30 -51.82 -5.99
CA THR A 227 40.55 -51.31 -7.35
C THR A 227 39.35 -51.48 -8.28
N VAL A 228 38.57 -52.55 -8.13
CA VAL A 228 37.32 -52.73 -8.89
C VAL A 228 36.27 -51.70 -8.46
N GLU A 229 36.14 -51.41 -7.17
CA GLU A 229 35.28 -50.33 -6.68
C GLU A 229 35.74 -48.95 -7.20
N ARG A 230 37.05 -48.66 -7.15
CA ARG A 230 37.63 -47.45 -7.77
C ARG A 230 37.28 -47.35 -9.25
N ASP A 231 37.44 -48.44 -10.00
CA ASP A 231 37.27 -48.43 -11.46
C ASP A 231 35.78 -48.32 -11.85
N ASN A 232 34.87 -48.89 -11.05
CA ASN A 232 33.43 -48.66 -11.18
C ASN A 232 33.04 -47.22 -10.84
N LEU A 233 33.61 -46.63 -9.78
CA LEU A 233 33.39 -45.22 -9.43
C LEU A 233 33.96 -44.27 -10.49
N GLN A 234 35.13 -44.58 -11.05
CA GLN A 234 35.73 -43.84 -12.16
C GLN A 234 34.85 -43.91 -13.40
N ALA A 235 34.35 -45.10 -13.76
CA ALA A 235 33.40 -45.26 -14.88
C ALA A 235 32.10 -44.47 -14.65
N ASN A 236 31.55 -44.47 -13.43
CA ASN A 236 30.38 -43.65 -13.08
C ASN A 236 30.66 -42.14 -13.18
N VAL A 237 31.85 -41.69 -12.80
CA VAL A 237 32.28 -40.28 -12.94
C VAL A 237 32.51 -39.91 -14.41
N GLU A 238 33.02 -40.82 -15.23
CA GLU A 238 33.15 -40.64 -16.68
C GLU A 238 31.78 -40.63 -17.39
N GLU A 239 30.83 -41.48 -16.98
CA GLU A 239 29.45 -41.44 -17.46
C GLU A 239 28.74 -40.15 -17.04
N GLN A 240 28.87 -39.71 -15.78
CA GLN A 240 28.35 -38.42 -15.34
C GLN A 240 29.00 -37.26 -16.10
N SER A 241 30.30 -37.32 -16.36
CA SER A 241 31.01 -36.32 -17.16
C SER A 241 30.51 -36.31 -18.60
N HIS A 242 30.27 -37.47 -19.21
CA HIS A 242 29.69 -37.57 -20.55
C HIS A 242 28.25 -37.04 -20.60
N ASN A 243 27.43 -37.33 -19.59
CA ASN A 243 26.08 -36.78 -19.46
C ASN A 243 26.10 -35.25 -19.25
N ILE A 244 27.07 -34.73 -18.47
CA ILE A 244 27.31 -33.28 -18.33
C ILE A 244 27.75 -32.68 -19.68
N GLU A 245 28.62 -33.34 -20.45
CA GLU A 245 29.05 -32.84 -21.76
C GLU A 245 27.91 -32.87 -22.79
N GLN A 246 27.09 -33.93 -22.80
CA GLN A 246 25.85 -33.95 -23.57
C GLN A 246 24.87 -32.85 -23.13
N LEU A 247 24.79 -32.52 -21.84
CA LEU A 247 23.94 -31.43 -21.35
C LEU A 247 24.52 -30.06 -21.71
N LYS A 248 25.85 -29.87 -21.68
CA LYS A 248 26.50 -28.67 -22.24
C LYS A 248 26.27 -28.56 -23.74
N GLU A 249 26.35 -29.67 -24.48
CA GLU A 249 26.07 -29.68 -25.92
C GLU A 249 24.60 -29.36 -26.19
N LYS A 250 23.66 -29.94 -25.45
CA LYS A 250 22.23 -29.60 -25.54
C LYS A 250 21.97 -28.15 -25.13
N CYS A 251 22.64 -27.61 -24.11
CA CYS A 251 22.55 -26.19 -23.73
C CYS A 251 23.22 -25.26 -24.75
N SER A 252 24.31 -25.69 -25.39
CA SER A 252 24.98 -24.97 -26.48
C SER A 252 24.10 -24.95 -27.73
N ASN A 253 23.47 -26.08 -28.06
CA ASN A 253 22.52 -26.23 -29.16
C ASN A 253 21.21 -25.49 -28.88
N LEU A 254 20.78 -25.37 -27.62
CA LEU A 254 19.70 -24.48 -27.21
C LEU A 254 20.13 -23.01 -27.22
N GLU A 255 21.37 -22.67 -26.88
CA GLU A 255 21.88 -21.30 -27.01
C GLU A 255 22.05 -20.89 -28.47
N THR A 256 22.53 -21.77 -29.36
CA THR A 256 22.58 -21.50 -30.81
C THR A 256 21.17 -21.45 -31.36
N ALA A 257 20.26 -22.37 -31.03
CA ALA A 257 18.86 -22.28 -31.41
C ALA A 257 18.14 -21.05 -30.83
N VAL A 258 18.54 -20.51 -29.67
CA VAL A 258 18.00 -19.24 -29.12
C VAL A 258 18.66 -18.02 -29.76
N LYS A 259 19.93 -18.08 -30.15
CA LYS A 259 20.62 -17.04 -30.93
C LYS A 259 20.08 -17.00 -32.36
N GLU A 260 19.76 -18.15 -32.95
CA GLU A 260 19.10 -18.32 -34.24
C GLU A 260 17.61 -18.00 -34.15
N SER A 261 16.91 -18.31 -33.05
CA SER A 261 15.57 -17.79 -32.75
C SER A 261 15.58 -16.27 -32.67
N ARG A 262 16.58 -15.64 -32.06
CA ARG A 262 16.70 -14.16 -32.05
C ARG A 262 17.05 -13.56 -33.41
N ILE A 263 17.51 -14.37 -34.37
CA ILE A 263 17.72 -13.98 -35.78
C ILE A 263 16.48 -14.31 -36.62
N SER A 264 15.74 -15.38 -36.30
CA SER A 264 14.54 -15.79 -37.01
C SER A 264 13.30 -15.03 -36.52
N ASP A 265 13.20 -14.61 -35.27
CA ASP A 265 12.20 -13.65 -34.76
C ASP A 265 12.35 -12.27 -35.45
N LYS A 266 13.55 -11.96 -35.95
CA LYS A 266 13.81 -10.79 -36.83
C LYS A 266 13.50 -11.02 -38.31
N ARG A 267 13.36 -12.27 -38.78
CA ARG A 267 13.10 -12.62 -40.20
C ARG A 267 11.70 -13.17 -40.48
N SER A 268 11.09 -13.84 -39.50
CA SER A 268 9.77 -14.49 -39.56
C SER A 268 8.61 -13.49 -39.38
N LYS A 269 8.84 -12.42 -38.60
CA LYS A 269 7.79 -11.44 -38.24
C LYS A 269 7.52 -10.39 -39.32
N ASN A 270 7.68 -10.74 -40.61
CA ASN A 270 7.60 -9.81 -41.74
C ASN A 270 6.72 -10.26 -42.92
N ASP A 271 6.24 -11.51 -42.95
CA ASP A 271 5.66 -12.12 -44.17
C ASP A 271 4.12 -12.03 -44.28
N MET A 272 3.45 -11.26 -43.41
CA MET A 272 2.00 -11.04 -43.42
C MET A 272 1.58 -9.56 -43.24
N ASN A 273 2.41 -8.61 -43.72
CA ASN A 273 1.98 -7.20 -43.81
C ASN A 273 2.72 -6.36 -44.89
N SER A 274 3.26 -7.00 -45.92
CA SER A 274 4.03 -6.39 -47.02
C SER A 274 3.19 -5.60 -48.06
N ARG A 275 2.06 -5.00 -47.63
CA ARG A 275 1.26 -4.02 -48.41
C ARG A 275 1.21 -2.63 -47.78
N LEU A 276 2.07 -2.32 -46.80
CA LEU A 276 2.31 -0.95 -46.36
C LEU A 276 3.11 -0.17 -47.42
N ILE A 277 2.63 1.02 -47.77
CA ILE A 277 3.04 1.78 -48.94
C ILE A 277 4.43 2.38 -48.75
N GLY A 278 5.42 1.88 -49.50
CA GLY A 278 6.78 2.41 -49.57
C GLY A 278 7.69 1.55 -50.47
N PRO A 279 8.82 2.07 -50.95
CA PRO A 279 9.76 1.30 -51.77
C PRO A 279 10.42 0.17 -50.95
N ALA A 280 10.64 -0.96 -51.61
CA ALA A 280 11.32 -2.12 -51.02
C ALA A 280 12.78 -1.79 -50.65
N LEU A 281 13.30 -2.44 -49.61
CA LEU A 281 14.69 -2.27 -49.19
C LEU A 281 15.67 -2.90 -50.21
N PRO A 282 16.86 -2.30 -50.45
CA PRO A 282 17.86 -2.87 -51.34
C PRO A 282 18.26 -4.30 -50.92
N PRO A 283 18.44 -5.26 -51.86
CA PRO A 283 18.69 -6.67 -51.53
C PRO A 283 19.88 -6.92 -50.60
N TRP A 284 20.94 -6.11 -50.71
CA TRP A 284 22.14 -6.22 -49.89
C TRP A 284 21.93 -5.91 -48.39
N LEU A 285 20.75 -5.42 -48.00
CA LEU A 285 20.37 -5.20 -46.60
C LEU A 285 19.66 -6.41 -45.96
N LEU A 286 19.27 -7.41 -46.76
CA LEU A 286 18.57 -8.61 -46.29
C LEU A 286 19.55 -9.77 -45.99
N GLU A 287 20.70 -9.79 -46.66
CA GLU A 287 21.79 -10.74 -46.42
C GLU A 287 22.66 -10.33 -45.21
N GLU A 288 22.12 -10.39 -43.99
CA GLU A 288 23.00 -10.51 -42.80
C GLU A 288 23.70 -11.89 -42.85
N LYS A 289 24.88 -11.93 -43.48
CA LYS A 289 25.94 -12.90 -43.21
C LYS A 289 26.80 -12.35 -42.08
N LYS A 290 27.15 -13.18 -41.10
CA LYS A 290 28.16 -12.84 -40.09
C LYS A 290 29.51 -12.70 -40.80
N PRO A 291 30.37 -11.72 -40.44
CA PRO A 291 31.71 -11.62 -41.01
C PRO A 291 32.52 -12.86 -40.61
N ASP A 292 33.11 -13.50 -41.60
CA ASP A 292 33.98 -14.67 -41.39
C ASP A 292 35.32 -14.18 -40.81
N PRO A 293 35.94 -14.81 -39.79
CA PRO A 293 37.22 -14.35 -39.24
C PRO A 293 38.32 -14.22 -40.31
N ASN A 294 38.20 -15.06 -41.35
CA ASN A 294 39.03 -15.12 -42.54
C ASN A 294 38.96 -13.86 -43.44
N GLU A 295 37.97 -12.98 -43.27
CA GLU A 295 37.91 -11.69 -43.98
C GLU A 295 38.77 -10.60 -43.31
N ILE A 296 38.96 -10.67 -41.98
CA ILE A 296 39.76 -9.69 -41.24
C ILE A 296 41.25 -9.85 -41.58
N GLU A 297 41.75 -11.07 -41.69
CA GLU A 297 43.11 -11.33 -42.18
C GLU A 297 43.29 -10.91 -43.64
N LYS A 298 42.26 -11.05 -44.49
CA LYS A 298 42.32 -10.56 -45.89
C LYS A 298 42.36 -9.04 -45.94
N LEU A 299 41.58 -8.34 -45.12
CA LEU A 299 41.60 -6.88 -45.01
C LEU A 299 42.96 -6.35 -44.55
N ASN A 300 43.60 -6.99 -43.56
CA ASN A 300 44.96 -6.66 -43.12
C ASN A 300 46.02 -6.84 -44.23
N ASN A 301 45.77 -7.71 -45.20
CA ASN A 301 46.65 -7.97 -46.36
C ASN A 301 46.20 -7.23 -47.65
N THR A 302 45.18 -6.36 -47.57
CA THR A 302 44.65 -5.63 -48.73
C THR A 302 45.35 -4.28 -48.92
N ASP A 303 45.64 -3.91 -50.17
CA ASP A 303 46.29 -2.64 -50.51
C ASP A 303 45.53 -1.40 -49.97
N PRO A 304 46.23 -0.42 -49.33
CA PRO A 304 45.62 0.78 -48.78
C PRO A 304 44.90 1.72 -49.76
N ALA A 305 45.06 1.62 -51.09
CA ALA A 305 44.20 2.36 -52.03
C ALA A 305 42.85 1.65 -52.20
N THR A 306 42.87 0.33 -52.30
CA THR A 306 41.66 -0.52 -52.37
C THR A 306 40.80 -0.36 -51.11
N LEU A 307 41.41 -0.37 -49.92
CA LEU A 307 40.72 -0.13 -48.65
C LEU A 307 40.06 1.27 -48.60
N ARG A 308 40.74 2.32 -49.10
CA ARG A 308 40.17 3.69 -49.13
C ARG A 308 38.98 3.81 -50.08
N THR A 309 39.05 3.20 -51.26
CA THR A 309 37.88 3.12 -52.16
C THR A 309 36.71 2.41 -51.48
N ARG A 310 36.98 1.33 -50.74
CA ARG A 310 35.92 0.58 -50.03
C ARG A 310 35.34 1.33 -48.83
N VAL A 311 36.10 2.19 -48.17
CA VAL A 311 35.56 3.10 -47.14
C VAL A 311 34.61 4.11 -47.78
N ILE A 312 34.97 4.71 -48.92
CA ILE A 312 34.10 5.67 -49.63
C ILE A 312 32.79 5.02 -50.11
N ASP A 313 32.83 3.79 -50.63
CA ASP A 313 31.64 2.98 -50.94
C ASP A 313 30.70 2.82 -49.73
N LEU A 314 31.27 2.56 -48.55
CA LEU A 314 30.53 2.32 -47.31
C LEU A 314 30.00 3.63 -46.72
N GLU A 315 30.76 4.72 -46.76
CA GLU A 315 30.30 6.06 -46.37
C GLU A 315 29.13 6.54 -47.24
N GLY A 316 29.17 6.29 -48.55
CA GLY A 316 28.06 6.55 -49.47
C GLY A 316 26.79 5.77 -49.10
N LYS A 317 26.93 4.47 -48.79
CA LYS A 317 25.82 3.63 -48.33
C LYS A 317 25.27 4.02 -46.96
N VAL A 318 26.13 4.45 -46.04
CA VAL A 318 25.71 5.00 -44.73
C VAL A 318 24.95 6.31 -44.91
N HIS A 319 25.34 7.15 -45.88
CA HIS A 319 24.61 8.36 -46.23
C HIS A 319 23.23 8.06 -46.84
N GLU A 320 23.13 7.12 -47.78
CA GLU A 320 21.86 6.65 -48.36
C GLU A 320 20.91 6.09 -47.27
N LEU A 321 21.42 5.22 -46.39
CA LEU A 321 20.66 4.70 -45.26
C LEU A 321 20.17 5.82 -44.32
N LYS A 322 20.99 6.85 -44.07
CA LYS A 322 20.59 7.99 -43.24
C LYS A 322 19.44 8.78 -43.86
N GLN A 323 19.47 9.02 -45.18
CA GLN A 323 18.34 9.66 -45.88
C GLN A 323 17.07 8.80 -45.81
N LEU A 324 17.19 7.47 -46.00
CA LEU A 324 16.06 6.54 -45.91
C LEU A 324 15.45 6.44 -44.51
N VAL A 325 16.25 6.59 -43.44
CA VAL A 325 15.75 6.68 -42.07
C VAL A 325 14.93 7.96 -41.88
N THR A 326 15.48 9.13 -42.22
CA THR A 326 14.75 10.41 -42.07
C THR A 326 13.47 10.45 -42.89
N TYR A 327 13.46 9.93 -44.12
CA TYR A 327 12.24 9.82 -44.92
C TYR A 327 11.19 8.89 -44.26
N ARG A 328 11.61 7.80 -43.63
CA ARG A 328 10.70 6.91 -42.89
C ARG A 328 10.16 7.58 -41.63
N GLU A 329 10.96 8.37 -40.92
CA GLU A 329 10.54 9.16 -39.76
C GLU A 329 9.45 10.18 -40.16
N ASP A 330 9.66 10.93 -41.25
CA ASP A 330 8.66 11.87 -41.80
C ASP A 330 7.35 11.18 -42.21
N VAL A 331 7.43 9.99 -42.82
CA VAL A 331 6.24 9.20 -43.20
C VAL A 331 5.50 8.69 -41.95
N ILE A 332 6.22 8.22 -40.93
CA ILE A 332 5.63 7.77 -39.66
C ILE A 332 4.94 8.95 -38.95
N LEU A 333 5.57 10.13 -38.89
CA LEU A 333 4.96 11.34 -38.33
C LEU A 333 3.68 11.74 -39.08
N ARG A 334 3.67 11.65 -40.42
CA ARG A 334 2.50 11.96 -41.25
C ARG A 334 1.35 10.95 -41.06
N ILE A 335 1.68 9.66 -40.92
CA ILE A 335 0.72 8.60 -40.57
C ILE A 335 0.14 8.85 -39.17
N TYR A 336 0.98 9.19 -38.18
CA TYR A 336 0.55 9.49 -36.82
C TYR A 336 -0.42 10.68 -36.77
N GLN A 337 -0.12 11.77 -37.50
CA GLN A 337 -1.01 12.93 -37.62
C GLN A 337 -2.37 12.57 -38.25
N GLU A 338 -2.40 11.76 -39.31
CA GLU A 338 -3.66 11.35 -39.95
C GLU A 338 -4.46 10.34 -39.10
N ILE A 339 -3.79 9.46 -38.33
CA ILE A 339 -4.44 8.62 -37.30
C ILE A 339 -5.10 9.50 -36.24
N GLN A 340 -4.38 10.50 -35.70
CA GLN A 340 -4.92 11.35 -34.63
C GLN A 340 -6.09 12.21 -35.14
N LYS A 341 -5.99 12.75 -36.36
CA LYS A 341 -7.07 13.47 -37.06
C LYS A 341 -8.31 12.59 -37.31
N LYS A 342 -8.14 11.29 -37.61
CA LYS A 342 -9.24 10.32 -37.71
C LYS A 342 -9.83 9.98 -36.35
N SER A 343 -9.01 9.87 -35.30
CA SER A 343 -9.46 9.64 -33.92
C SER A 343 -10.38 10.76 -33.45
N SER A 344 -10.00 12.03 -33.62
CA SER A 344 -10.85 13.17 -33.22
C SER A 344 -12.14 13.27 -34.03
N LYS A 345 -12.15 12.83 -35.30
CA LYS A 345 -13.39 12.72 -36.10
C LYS A 345 -14.32 11.61 -35.60
N LEU A 346 -13.76 10.48 -35.18
CA LEU A 346 -14.54 9.39 -34.58
C LEU A 346 -15.15 9.82 -33.25
N GLU A 347 -14.36 10.42 -32.36
CA GLU A 347 -14.80 10.96 -31.07
C GLU A 347 -15.96 11.97 -31.23
N ALA A 348 -15.83 12.93 -32.15
CA ALA A 348 -16.92 13.87 -32.47
C ALA A 348 -18.19 13.16 -32.97
N SER A 349 -18.05 12.11 -33.78
CA SER A 349 -19.18 11.29 -34.27
C SER A 349 -19.85 10.49 -33.16
N GLU A 350 -19.08 10.00 -32.17
CA GLU A 350 -19.62 9.31 -31.00
C GLU A 350 -20.33 10.25 -30.02
N VAL A 351 -19.85 11.48 -29.87
CA VAL A 351 -20.54 12.55 -29.13
C VAL A 351 -21.86 12.92 -29.82
N GLU A 352 -21.88 13.08 -31.16
CA GLU A 352 -23.13 13.32 -31.90
C GLU A 352 -24.11 12.14 -31.74
N ARG A 353 -23.65 10.90 -31.92
CA ARG A 353 -24.46 9.69 -31.69
C ARG A 353 -25.05 9.65 -30.28
N SER A 354 -24.27 10.07 -29.27
CA SER A 354 -24.70 10.11 -27.87
C SER A 354 -25.74 11.21 -27.64
N SER A 355 -25.54 12.40 -28.21
CA SER A 355 -26.52 13.50 -28.17
C SER A 355 -27.85 13.10 -28.83
N LEU A 356 -27.80 12.49 -30.02
CA LEU A 356 -28.99 11.97 -30.71
C LEU A 356 -29.68 10.85 -29.91
N SER A 357 -28.93 9.98 -29.24
CA SER A 357 -29.48 8.96 -28.33
C SER A 357 -30.24 9.59 -27.16
N VAL A 358 -29.69 10.64 -26.54
CA VAL A 358 -30.36 11.40 -25.47
C VAL A 358 -31.62 12.10 -25.98
N GLN A 359 -31.56 12.75 -27.16
CA GLN A 359 -32.73 13.38 -27.78
C GLN A 359 -33.85 12.37 -28.08
N VAL A 360 -33.51 11.19 -28.63
CA VAL A 360 -34.46 10.08 -28.82
C VAL A 360 -35.00 9.55 -27.48
N GLY A 361 -34.19 9.55 -26.42
CA GLY A 361 -34.63 9.22 -25.06
C GLY A 361 -35.64 10.22 -24.49
N ILE A 362 -35.45 11.52 -24.71
CA ILE A 362 -36.38 12.59 -24.32
C ILE A 362 -37.69 12.46 -25.11
N LEU A 363 -37.61 12.40 -26.44
CA LEU A 363 -38.78 12.24 -27.32
C LEU A 363 -39.58 10.96 -27.01
N LYS A 364 -38.91 9.87 -26.60
CA LYS A 364 -39.59 8.64 -26.13
C LYS A 364 -40.32 8.84 -24.80
N LYS A 365 -39.75 9.61 -23.85
CA LYS A 365 -40.43 9.96 -22.59
C LYS A 365 -41.64 10.85 -22.85
N GLU A 366 -41.51 11.86 -23.70
CA GLU A 366 -42.62 12.75 -24.11
C GLU A 366 -43.73 11.97 -24.83
N LEU A 367 -43.40 11.09 -25.78
CA LEU A 367 -44.35 10.16 -26.41
C LEU A 367 -44.98 9.13 -25.45
N SER A 368 -44.42 8.97 -24.25
CA SER A 368 -44.99 8.12 -23.19
C SER A 368 -45.92 8.95 -22.30
N SER A 369 -45.53 10.17 -21.91
CA SER A 369 -46.40 11.13 -21.21
C SER A 369 -47.64 11.49 -22.04
N LEU A 370 -47.49 11.72 -23.34
CA LEU A 370 -48.61 11.97 -24.26
C LEU A 370 -49.55 10.75 -24.39
N ARG A 371 -49.01 9.52 -24.33
CA ARG A 371 -49.84 8.29 -24.26
C ARG A 371 -50.52 8.07 -22.91
N GLY A 372 -49.97 8.61 -21.82
CA GLY A 372 -50.61 8.64 -20.51
C GLY A 372 -51.83 9.57 -20.46
N SER A 373 -51.89 10.61 -21.30
CA SER A 373 -53.03 11.52 -21.41
C SER A 373 -54.12 10.95 -22.31
N GLY A 374 -54.93 10.05 -21.76
CA GLY A 374 -55.96 9.31 -22.50
C GLY A 374 -57.16 10.12 -22.97
N ARG A 375 -57.04 10.89 -24.06
CA ARG A 375 -58.17 11.27 -24.92
C ARG A 375 -57.84 11.08 -26.39
N ARG A 376 -58.45 10.07 -27.02
CA ARG A 376 -58.71 10.12 -28.46
C ARG A 376 -59.82 11.14 -28.69
N SER A 377 -59.58 12.11 -29.55
CA SER A 377 -60.60 13.02 -30.07
C SER A 377 -60.31 13.24 -31.54
N GLU A 378 -61.35 13.31 -32.37
CA GLU A 378 -61.19 13.41 -33.81
C GLU A 378 -60.74 14.82 -34.20
N GLY A 379 -59.48 14.91 -34.65
CA GLY A 379 -58.81 16.11 -35.09
C GLY A 379 -57.39 15.75 -35.53
N GLY A 380 -56.90 16.37 -36.62
CA GLY A 380 -55.51 16.22 -37.05
C GLY A 380 -54.52 16.77 -36.03
N TYR A 381 -53.24 16.47 -36.19
CA TYR A 381 -52.22 17.12 -35.37
C TYR A 381 -52.11 18.60 -35.81
N PRO A 382 -51.68 19.51 -34.92
CA PRO A 382 -51.36 20.89 -35.30
C PRO A 382 -50.45 20.92 -36.56
N PRO A 383 -50.68 21.83 -37.52
CA PRO A 383 -49.98 21.81 -38.82
C PRO A 383 -48.46 21.78 -38.71
N GLU A 384 -47.88 22.44 -37.70
CA GLU A 384 -46.45 22.46 -37.42
C GLU A 384 -45.90 21.07 -37.07
N ILE A 385 -46.70 20.26 -36.35
CA ILE A 385 -46.37 18.89 -35.96
C ILE A 385 -46.51 17.95 -37.17
N GLU A 386 -47.54 18.13 -38.00
CA GLU A 386 -47.67 17.36 -39.25
C GLU A 386 -46.54 17.68 -40.25
N ILE A 387 -46.13 18.94 -40.37
CA ILE A 387 -44.97 19.36 -41.18
C ILE A 387 -43.67 18.72 -40.65
N GLU A 388 -43.41 18.72 -39.34
CA GLU A 388 -42.20 18.10 -38.78
C GLU A 388 -42.24 16.56 -38.87
N ILE A 389 -43.41 15.94 -38.70
CA ILE A 389 -43.58 14.48 -38.95
C ILE A 389 -43.23 14.14 -40.40
N GLU A 390 -43.68 14.93 -41.37
CA GLU A 390 -43.37 14.70 -42.79
C GLU A 390 -41.90 15.01 -43.13
N ARG A 391 -41.30 16.02 -42.48
CA ARG A 391 -39.85 16.28 -42.56
C ARG A 391 -39.03 15.12 -41.99
N LEU A 392 -39.49 14.51 -40.89
CA LEU A 392 -38.85 13.34 -40.26
C LEU A 392 -39.05 12.06 -41.07
N ARG A 393 -40.19 11.88 -41.75
CA ARG A 393 -40.38 10.83 -42.78
C ARG A 393 -39.37 11.02 -43.91
N GLY A 394 -39.32 12.20 -44.53
CA GLY A 394 -38.37 12.52 -45.58
C GLY A 394 -36.89 12.37 -45.18
N LYS A 395 -36.53 12.62 -43.92
CA LYS A 395 -35.20 12.30 -43.37
C LYS A 395 -34.97 10.79 -43.26
N ARG A 396 -35.92 10.06 -42.67
CA ARG A 396 -35.86 8.59 -42.50
C ARG A 396 -35.72 7.87 -43.83
N ASP A 397 -36.46 8.29 -44.84
CA ASP A 397 -36.51 7.61 -46.14
C ASP A 397 -35.22 7.87 -46.95
N ARG A 398 -34.63 9.07 -46.85
CA ARG A 398 -33.28 9.34 -47.39
C ARG A 398 -32.22 8.49 -46.71
N GLU A 399 -32.32 8.33 -45.40
CA GLU A 399 -31.39 7.51 -44.59
C GLU A 399 -31.56 6.00 -44.86
N TYR A 400 -32.78 5.52 -45.09
CA TYR A 400 -33.06 4.17 -45.58
C TYR A 400 -32.44 3.95 -46.97
N GLN A 401 -32.60 4.91 -47.89
CA GLN A 401 -31.97 4.86 -49.21
C GLN A 401 -30.43 4.93 -49.14
N ARG A 402 -29.82 5.59 -48.14
CA ARG A 402 -28.37 5.49 -47.90
C ARG A 402 -27.96 4.07 -47.50
N ARG A 403 -28.61 3.51 -46.48
CA ARG A 403 -28.33 2.13 -46.04
C ARG A 403 -28.47 1.14 -47.18
N LYS A 404 -29.55 1.23 -47.97
CA LYS A 404 -29.78 0.33 -49.11
C LYS A 404 -28.72 0.43 -50.22
N ARG A 405 -28.00 1.55 -50.36
CA ARG A 405 -26.84 1.64 -51.27
C ARG A 405 -25.61 0.97 -50.66
N ALA A 406 -25.27 1.29 -49.41
CA ALA A 406 -24.15 0.65 -48.72
C ALA A 406 -24.34 -0.88 -48.55
N GLU A 407 -25.58 -1.34 -48.45
CA GLU A 407 -25.97 -2.76 -48.43
C GLU A 407 -25.73 -3.41 -49.80
N ALA A 408 -26.16 -2.77 -50.90
CA ALA A 408 -25.86 -3.23 -52.25
C ALA A 408 -24.37 -3.18 -52.63
N GLU A 409 -23.63 -2.17 -52.15
CA GLU A 409 -22.17 -2.05 -52.30
C GLU A 409 -21.43 -3.18 -51.56
N MET A 410 -21.97 -3.64 -50.42
CA MET A 410 -21.46 -4.82 -49.70
C MET A 410 -21.78 -6.13 -50.44
N ASP A 411 -23.01 -6.28 -50.94
CA ASP A 411 -23.42 -7.44 -51.74
C ASP A 411 -22.57 -7.58 -53.02
N GLU A 412 -22.24 -6.46 -53.68
CA GLU A 412 -21.38 -6.40 -54.88
C GLU A 412 -19.94 -6.83 -54.56
N MET A 413 -19.36 -6.35 -53.44
CA MET A 413 -18.04 -6.81 -52.97
C MET A 413 -18.03 -8.30 -52.58
N GLU A 414 -19.12 -8.84 -52.01
CA GLU A 414 -19.21 -10.28 -51.73
C GLU A 414 -19.36 -11.11 -53.02
N ALA A 415 -20.02 -10.58 -54.05
CA ALA A 415 -20.05 -11.21 -55.37
C ALA A 415 -18.65 -11.25 -56.02
N GLU A 416 -17.90 -10.14 -56.03
CA GLU A 416 -16.50 -10.09 -56.51
C GLU A 416 -15.60 -11.07 -55.73
N LEU A 417 -15.75 -11.14 -54.41
CA LEU A 417 -15.00 -12.05 -53.55
C LEU A 417 -15.28 -13.52 -53.92
N ASN A 418 -16.52 -13.86 -54.26
CA ASN A 418 -16.90 -15.21 -54.66
C ASN A 418 -16.46 -15.55 -56.09
N GLU A 419 -16.50 -14.58 -57.02
CA GLU A 419 -15.92 -14.76 -58.36
C GLU A 419 -14.39 -14.97 -58.31
N MET A 420 -13.69 -14.30 -57.38
CA MET A 420 -12.27 -14.53 -57.10
C MET A 420 -12.01 -15.94 -56.54
N LYS A 421 -12.86 -16.46 -55.65
CA LYS A 421 -12.75 -17.86 -55.16
C LYS A 421 -12.96 -18.87 -56.29
N GLU A 422 -13.97 -18.67 -57.14
CA GLU A 422 -14.22 -19.50 -58.32
C GLU A 422 -13.02 -19.50 -59.28
N LYS A 423 -12.41 -18.32 -59.53
CA LYS A 423 -11.18 -18.20 -60.35
C LYS A 423 -9.98 -18.92 -59.74
N VAL A 424 -9.75 -18.80 -58.43
CA VAL A 424 -8.68 -19.54 -57.73
C VAL A 424 -8.90 -21.04 -57.85
N LYS A 425 -10.10 -21.52 -57.49
CA LYS A 425 -10.45 -22.94 -57.58
C LYS A 425 -10.30 -23.47 -59.01
N LYS A 426 -10.70 -22.71 -60.03
CA LYS A 426 -10.55 -23.11 -61.43
C LYS A 426 -9.08 -23.25 -61.85
N MET A 427 -8.17 -22.41 -61.33
CA MET A 427 -6.73 -22.59 -61.54
C MET A 427 -6.18 -23.81 -60.79
N GLU A 428 -6.72 -24.14 -59.60
CA GLU A 428 -6.36 -25.36 -58.85
C GLU A 428 -6.84 -26.63 -59.58
N ASP A 429 -8.06 -26.63 -60.12
CA ASP A 429 -8.64 -27.71 -60.93
C ASP A 429 -7.87 -27.88 -62.26
N GLU A 430 -7.51 -26.79 -62.95
CA GLU A 430 -6.66 -26.82 -64.17
C GLU A 430 -5.25 -27.37 -63.88
N LEU A 431 -4.65 -27.00 -62.74
CA LEU A 431 -3.39 -27.58 -62.26
C LEU A 431 -3.51 -29.09 -61.98
N ALA A 432 -4.64 -29.54 -61.43
CA ALA A 432 -4.90 -30.95 -61.20
C ALA A 432 -5.08 -31.73 -62.52
N GLU A 433 -5.77 -31.17 -63.51
CA GLU A 433 -6.02 -31.83 -64.80
C GLU A 433 -4.71 -32.05 -65.59
N ILE A 434 -3.77 -31.09 -65.54
CA ILE A 434 -2.42 -31.23 -66.11
C ILE A 434 -1.65 -32.44 -65.55
N THR A 435 -1.89 -32.83 -64.29
CA THR A 435 -1.21 -34.01 -63.69
C THR A 435 -1.76 -35.36 -64.17
N ASN A 436 -2.92 -35.39 -64.82
CA ASN A 436 -3.64 -36.61 -65.21
C ASN A 436 -3.52 -36.98 -66.70
N ALA A 437 -2.72 -36.24 -67.49
CA ALA A 437 -2.46 -36.58 -68.88
C ALA A 437 -1.78 -37.97 -69.03
N PRO A 438 -2.23 -38.84 -69.96
CA PRO A 438 -1.74 -40.21 -70.06
C PRO A 438 -0.28 -40.28 -70.54
N LYS A 439 0.58 -40.93 -69.75
CA LYS A 439 2.00 -41.10 -70.08
C LYS A 439 2.19 -41.99 -71.33
N PRO A 440 3.03 -41.59 -72.30
CA PRO A 440 3.40 -42.45 -73.42
C PRO A 440 4.22 -43.66 -72.94
N VAL A 441 4.23 -44.72 -73.75
CA VAL A 441 4.89 -46.00 -73.42
C VAL A 441 6.40 -45.80 -73.27
N ILE A 442 6.91 -46.03 -72.05
CA ILE A 442 8.34 -45.94 -71.75
C ILE A 442 9.01 -47.28 -72.13
N HIS A 443 9.88 -47.24 -73.15
CA HIS A 443 10.79 -48.35 -73.45
C HIS A 443 11.70 -48.67 -72.25
N ALA A 444 12.22 -49.90 -72.16
CA ALA A 444 13.01 -50.36 -71.02
C ALA A 444 14.22 -49.45 -70.72
N GLY A 445 14.06 -48.54 -69.76
CA GLY A 445 14.99 -47.44 -69.51
C GLY A 445 16.41 -47.90 -69.16
N ASP A 446 17.37 -47.02 -69.46
CA ASP A 446 18.79 -47.20 -69.22
C ASP A 446 19.06 -47.55 -67.73
N PRO A 447 20.02 -48.44 -67.42
CA PRO A 447 20.50 -48.63 -66.04
C PRO A 447 20.82 -47.33 -65.29
N ALA A 448 21.34 -46.30 -65.97
CA ALA A 448 21.59 -44.98 -65.41
C ALA A 448 20.30 -44.26 -64.98
N ASP A 449 19.26 -44.28 -65.82
CA ASP A 449 17.95 -43.69 -65.47
C ASP A 449 17.31 -44.43 -64.30
N LYS A 450 17.43 -45.76 -64.24
CA LYS A 450 16.94 -46.58 -63.12
C LYS A 450 17.67 -46.27 -61.82
N ALA A 451 19.00 -46.10 -61.87
CA ALA A 451 19.78 -45.67 -60.71
C ALA A 451 19.36 -44.27 -60.24
N ARG A 452 19.17 -43.31 -61.17
CA ARG A 452 18.74 -41.94 -60.85
C ARG A 452 17.30 -41.88 -60.33
N ILE A 453 16.40 -42.74 -60.81
CA ILE A 453 15.05 -42.88 -60.26
C ILE A 453 15.09 -43.43 -58.83
N ALA A 454 15.94 -44.42 -58.54
CA ALA A 454 16.12 -44.93 -57.18
C ALA A 454 16.73 -43.87 -56.23
N GLU A 455 17.71 -43.09 -56.71
CA GLU A 455 18.28 -41.96 -55.99
C GLU A 455 17.21 -40.89 -55.67
N LEU A 456 16.42 -40.48 -56.67
CA LEU A 456 15.31 -39.54 -56.47
C LEU A 456 14.22 -40.09 -55.55
N GLN A 457 13.94 -41.40 -55.58
CA GLN A 457 13.01 -42.05 -54.64
C GLN A 457 13.55 -42.02 -53.21
N ASN A 458 14.85 -42.25 -53.01
CA ASN A 458 15.50 -42.11 -51.71
C ASN A 458 15.45 -40.66 -51.20
N VAL A 459 15.73 -39.67 -52.05
CA VAL A 459 15.62 -38.24 -51.71
C VAL A 459 14.18 -37.86 -51.35
N VAL A 460 13.17 -38.31 -52.12
CA VAL A 460 11.75 -38.06 -51.82
C VAL A 460 11.31 -38.72 -50.51
N ASN A 461 11.81 -39.92 -50.20
CA ASN A 461 11.51 -40.58 -48.93
C ASN A 461 12.21 -39.88 -47.75
N GLN A 462 13.45 -39.43 -47.92
CA GLN A 462 14.14 -38.63 -46.91
C GLN A 462 13.43 -37.29 -46.64
N LEU A 463 12.96 -36.60 -47.70
CA LEU A 463 12.16 -35.37 -47.59
C LEU A 463 10.81 -35.62 -46.92
N ARG A 464 10.20 -36.80 -47.06
CA ARG A 464 8.98 -37.16 -46.30
C ARG A 464 9.25 -37.32 -44.81
N LEU A 465 10.35 -37.99 -44.45
CA LEU A 465 10.75 -38.15 -43.04
C LEU A 465 11.11 -36.81 -42.39
N ASP A 466 11.84 -35.95 -43.11
CA ASP A 466 12.16 -34.57 -42.70
C ASP A 466 10.90 -33.71 -42.50
N ASN A 467 9.92 -33.80 -43.42
CA ASN A 467 8.65 -33.09 -43.26
C ASN A 467 7.84 -33.62 -42.06
N GLU A 468 7.84 -34.93 -41.78
CA GLU A 468 7.09 -35.46 -40.64
C GLU A 468 7.76 -35.13 -39.28
N SER A 469 9.09 -35.05 -39.23
CA SER A 469 9.83 -34.46 -38.10
C SER A 469 9.39 -33.03 -37.87
N LYS A 470 9.43 -32.19 -38.90
CA LYS A 470 9.03 -30.77 -38.83
C LYS A 470 7.56 -30.58 -38.46
N ARG A 471 6.68 -31.51 -38.83
CA ARG A 471 5.27 -31.51 -38.42
C ARG A 471 5.09 -31.87 -36.95
N SER A 472 5.91 -32.79 -36.43
CA SER A 472 5.97 -33.11 -34.99
C SER A 472 6.54 -31.94 -34.17
N GLU A 473 7.63 -31.31 -34.64
CA GLU A 473 8.19 -30.09 -34.03
C GLU A 473 7.18 -28.93 -34.02
N LEU A 474 6.41 -28.74 -35.11
CA LEU A 474 5.33 -27.75 -35.18
C LEU A 474 4.15 -28.08 -34.25
N PHE A 475 3.88 -29.35 -33.97
CA PHE A 475 2.87 -29.77 -32.99
C PHE A 475 3.33 -29.44 -31.56
N ASP A 476 4.57 -29.79 -31.20
CA ASP A 476 5.18 -29.45 -29.91
C ASP A 476 5.25 -27.92 -29.68
N LEU A 477 5.59 -27.15 -30.72
CA LEU A 477 5.62 -25.69 -30.66
C LEU A 477 4.22 -25.08 -30.48
N ARG A 478 3.18 -25.66 -31.10
CA ARG A 478 1.78 -25.26 -30.88
C ARG A 478 1.33 -25.57 -29.45
N SER A 479 1.60 -26.78 -28.97
CA SER A 479 1.31 -27.18 -27.59
C SER A 479 1.95 -26.24 -26.55
N ARG A 480 3.24 -25.91 -26.72
CA ARG A 480 3.95 -24.92 -25.88
C ARG A 480 3.44 -23.48 -26.03
N PHE A 481 2.82 -23.13 -27.16
CA PHE A 481 2.20 -21.82 -27.35
C PHE A 481 0.82 -21.76 -26.67
N GLU A 482 0.04 -22.83 -26.75
CA GLU A 482 -1.25 -22.97 -26.07
C GLU A 482 -1.06 -22.99 -24.54
N GLU A 483 -0.08 -23.73 -24.03
CA GLU A 483 0.34 -23.70 -22.62
C GLU A 483 0.69 -22.27 -22.15
N LYS A 484 1.55 -21.56 -22.89
CA LYS A 484 1.90 -20.16 -22.56
C LYS A 484 0.71 -19.20 -22.67
N SER A 485 -0.23 -19.47 -23.57
CA SER A 485 -1.46 -18.68 -23.71
C SER A 485 -2.39 -18.87 -22.50
N ALA A 486 -2.55 -20.11 -22.03
CA ALA A 486 -3.29 -20.42 -20.81
C ALA A 486 -2.64 -19.81 -19.54
N VAL A 487 -1.31 -19.78 -19.47
CA VAL A 487 -0.57 -19.09 -18.39
C VAL A 487 -0.80 -17.57 -18.47
N LEU A 488 -0.78 -16.96 -19.66
CA LEU A 488 -1.09 -15.54 -19.83
C LEU A 488 -2.54 -15.18 -19.48
N GLU A 489 -3.51 -16.05 -19.81
CA GLU A 489 -4.90 -15.87 -19.40
C GLU A 489 -5.07 -15.98 -17.87
N THR A 490 -4.40 -16.96 -17.25
CA THR A 490 -4.35 -17.11 -15.79
C THR A 490 -3.80 -15.84 -15.13
N LEU A 491 -2.63 -15.34 -15.59
CA LEU A 491 -2.03 -14.11 -15.10
C LEU A 491 -2.93 -12.87 -15.35
N SER A 492 -3.65 -12.82 -16.46
CA SER A 492 -4.63 -11.75 -16.73
C SER A 492 -5.78 -11.77 -15.72
N ASN A 493 -6.22 -12.95 -15.30
CA ASN A 493 -7.29 -13.12 -14.33
C ASN A 493 -6.82 -12.82 -12.89
N ASP A 494 -5.58 -13.19 -12.55
CA ASP A 494 -4.93 -12.78 -11.29
C ASP A 494 -4.75 -11.26 -11.19
N VAL A 495 -4.32 -10.59 -12.27
CA VAL A 495 -4.22 -9.12 -12.32
C VAL A 495 -5.59 -8.48 -12.09
N LYS A 496 -6.65 -8.93 -12.78
CA LYS A 496 -8.03 -8.45 -12.57
C LYS A 496 -8.52 -8.70 -11.14
N ALA A 497 -8.11 -9.81 -10.51
CA ALA A 497 -8.44 -10.08 -9.11
C ALA A 497 -7.71 -9.11 -8.15
N LYS A 498 -6.45 -8.78 -8.43
CA LYS A 498 -5.68 -7.79 -7.66
C LYS A 498 -6.16 -6.36 -7.86
N GLU A 499 -6.60 -5.99 -9.07
CA GLU A 499 -7.24 -4.70 -9.33
C GLU A 499 -8.54 -4.53 -8.51
N ARG A 500 -9.38 -5.58 -8.43
CA ARG A 500 -10.55 -5.59 -7.52
C ARG A 500 -10.15 -5.48 -6.06
N GLN A 501 -9.13 -6.22 -5.62
CA GLN A 501 -8.64 -6.15 -4.24
C GLN A 501 -8.12 -4.74 -3.88
N ILE A 502 -7.45 -4.05 -4.81
CA ILE A 502 -6.98 -2.66 -4.64
C ILE A 502 -8.17 -1.68 -4.62
N ALA A 503 -9.19 -1.90 -5.45
CA ALA A 503 -10.42 -1.10 -5.43
C ALA A 503 -11.18 -1.24 -4.10
N ASP A 504 -11.42 -2.48 -3.63
CA ASP A 504 -12.04 -2.76 -2.33
C ASP A 504 -11.29 -2.06 -1.20
N LEU A 505 -9.96 -2.23 -1.11
CA LEU A 505 -9.11 -1.59 -0.09
C LEU A 505 -9.13 -0.05 -0.19
N SER A 506 -9.23 0.50 -1.40
CA SER A 506 -9.34 1.95 -1.63
C SER A 506 -10.69 2.49 -1.17
N THR A 507 -11.78 1.74 -1.35
CA THR A 507 -13.09 2.11 -0.78
C THR A 507 -13.10 1.99 0.75
N GLU A 508 -12.47 0.96 1.33
CA GLU A 508 -12.35 0.87 2.79
C GLU A 508 -11.56 2.05 3.33
N LEU A 509 -10.39 2.37 2.76
CA LEU A 509 -9.58 3.52 3.16
C LEU A 509 -10.38 4.83 3.08
N ALA A 510 -11.15 5.05 2.01
CA ALA A 510 -12.03 6.22 1.90
C ALA A 510 -13.10 6.26 3.02
N THR A 511 -13.74 5.13 3.36
CA THR A 511 -14.69 5.08 4.49
C THR A 511 -14.01 5.34 5.83
N LYS A 512 -12.78 4.86 6.04
CA LYS A 512 -12.00 5.09 7.26
C LYS A 512 -11.57 6.55 7.39
N THR A 513 -11.17 7.20 6.29
CA THR A 513 -10.88 8.64 6.25
C THR A 513 -12.12 9.46 6.60
N SER A 514 -13.29 9.11 6.05
CA SER A 514 -14.57 9.77 6.39
C SER A 514 -14.98 9.57 7.86
N GLN A 515 -14.79 8.37 8.42
CA GLN A 515 -15.00 8.08 9.85
C GLN A 515 -14.06 8.91 10.75
N LEU A 516 -12.80 9.08 10.36
CA LEU A 516 -11.84 9.95 11.06
C LEU A 516 -12.23 11.43 10.97
N GLU A 517 -12.68 11.90 9.80
CA GLU A 517 -13.13 13.29 9.64
C GLU A 517 -14.37 13.60 10.49
N MET A 518 -15.33 12.67 10.58
CA MET A 518 -16.50 12.77 11.46
C MET A 518 -16.09 12.84 12.94
N THR A 519 -15.29 11.89 13.41
CA THR A 519 -14.85 11.84 14.82
C THR A 519 -13.98 13.04 15.22
N ASN A 520 -13.22 13.62 14.28
CA ASN A 520 -12.49 14.86 14.52
C ASN A 520 -13.44 16.08 14.66
N LYS A 521 -14.50 16.17 13.85
CA LYS A 521 -15.57 17.19 14.00
C LYS A 521 -16.32 17.04 15.32
N GLU A 522 -16.58 15.80 15.75
CA GLU A 522 -17.17 15.51 17.08
C GLU A 522 -16.24 15.97 18.20
N LEU A 523 -14.94 15.64 18.13
CA LEU A 523 -13.92 16.04 19.10
C LEU A 523 -13.82 17.57 19.24
N GLU A 524 -13.80 18.30 18.12
CA GLU A 524 -13.77 19.77 18.13
C GLU A 524 -15.10 20.35 18.67
N SER A 525 -16.24 19.71 18.43
CA SER A 525 -17.52 20.10 19.06
C SER A 525 -17.50 19.95 20.58
N VAL A 526 -16.78 18.95 21.10
CA VAL A 526 -16.55 18.73 22.54
C VAL A 526 -15.56 19.76 23.08
N ARG A 527 -14.47 20.04 22.36
CA ARG A 527 -13.50 21.09 22.71
C ARG A 527 -14.17 22.46 22.83
N LEU A 528 -14.95 22.87 21.83
CA LEU A 528 -15.70 24.13 21.85
C LEU A 528 -16.73 24.20 22.98
N ARG A 529 -17.28 23.05 23.42
CA ARG A 529 -18.17 22.97 24.59
C ARG A 529 -17.40 23.11 25.90
N ALA A 530 -16.23 22.49 26.01
CA ALA A 530 -15.35 22.63 27.18
C ALA A 530 -14.81 24.05 27.33
N ILE A 531 -14.44 24.72 26.22
CA ILE A 531 -14.02 26.14 26.22
C ILE A 531 -15.16 27.05 26.71
N ARG A 532 -16.42 26.84 26.25
CA ARG A 532 -17.57 27.59 26.77
C ARG A 532 -17.80 27.35 28.26
N GLY A 533 -17.73 26.10 28.72
CA GLY A 533 -17.82 25.77 30.14
C GLY A 533 -16.72 26.43 30.99
N GLY A 534 -15.50 26.55 30.45
CA GLY A 534 -14.40 27.30 31.07
C GLY A 534 -14.75 28.78 31.28
N VAL A 535 -15.20 29.46 30.21
CA VAL A 535 -15.63 30.87 30.27
C VAL A 535 -16.83 31.08 31.21
N GLU A 536 -17.73 30.10 31.31
CA GLU A 536 -18.81 30.11 32.30
C GLU A 536 -18.27 29.97 33.73
N THR A 537 -17.29 29.09 33.99
CA THR A 537 -16.66 29.00 35.32
C THR A 537 -15.84 30.24 35.70
N GLU A 538 -15.13 30.86 34.75
CA GLU A 538 -14.41 32.13 34.98
C GLU A 538 -15.36 33.27 35.34
N ARG A 539 -16.51 33.35 34.65
CA ARG A 539 -17.61 34.28 35.02
C ARG A 539 -18.10 34.02 36.43
N TRP A 540 -18.41 32.77 36.78
CA TRP A 540 -18.93 32.42 38.11
C TRP A 540 -17.90 32.72 39.22
N GLU A 541 -16.61 32.54 38.97
CA GLU A 541 -15.56 32.95 39.91
C GLU A 541 -15.47 34.48 40.06
N MET A 542 -15.60 35.24 38.97
CA MET A 542 -15.64 36.70 39.01
C MET A 542 -16.86 37.22 39.79
N ASP A 543 -18.04 36.66 39.54
CA ASP A 543 -19.28 37.00 40.25
C ASP A 543 -19.18 36.62 41.75
N LEU A 544 -18.62 35.44 42.07
CA LEU A 544 -18.36 35.02 43.45
C LEU A 544 -17.35 35.94 44.16
N ASN A 545 -16.33 36.42 43.46
CA ASN A 545 -15.37 37.38 44.00
C ASN A 545 -16.00 38.77 44.21
N SER A 546 -16.92 39.21 43.35
CA SER A 546 -17.74 40.40 43.58
C SER A 546 -18.60 40.28 44.84
N VAL A 547 -19.28 39.13 45.03
CA VAL A 547 -20.05 38.86 46.25
C VAL A 547 -19.16 38.84 47.50
N ARG A 548 -17.94 38.29 47.41
CA ARG A 548 -16.95 38.29 48.51
C ARG A 548 -16.48 39.70 48.88
N THR A 549 -16.26 40.61 47.91
CA THR A 549 -15.86 42.00 48.22
C THR A 549 -17.01 42.80 48.82
N SER A 550 -18.24 42.63 48.30
CA SER A 550 -19.45 43.21 48.90
C SER A 550 -19.66 42.77 50.35
N ASN A 551 -19.53 41.46 50.63
CA ASN A 551 -19.63 40.94 52.01
C ASN A 551 -18.56 41.50 52.96
N ARG A 552 -17.33 41.74 52.48
CA ARG A 552 -16.30 42.43 53.27
C ARG A 552 -16.69 43.87 53.60
N PHE A 553 -17.23 44.61 52.63
CA PHE A 553 -17.69 45.99 52.82
C PHE A 553 -18.85 46.09 53.81
N LEU A 554 -19.86 45.21 53.68
CA LEU A 554 -20.98 45.11 54.63
C LEU A 554 -20.49 44.70 56.03
N SER A 555 -19.50 43.81 56.13
CA SER A 555 -18.86 43.46 57.41
C SER A 555 -18.11 44.63 58.03
N GLN A 556 -17.43 45.46 57.24
CA GLN A 556 -16.77 46.68 57.70
C GLN A 556 -17.79 47.70 58.22
N GLN A 557 -18.86 47.98 57.46
CA GLN A 557 -19.96 48.86 57.92
C GLN A 557 -20.61 48.33 59.20
N THR A 558 -20.86 47.02 59.30
CA THR A 558 -21.43 46.40 60.50
C THR A 558 -20.51 46.59 61.72
N ASN A 559 -19.20 46.47 61.54
CA ASN A 559 -18.23 46.68 62.62
C ASN A 559 -18.06 48.16 62.98
N GLU A 560 -18.18 49.08 62.02
CA GLU A 560 -18.22 50.52 62.29
C GLU A 560 -19.48 50.91 63.09
N LEU A 561 -20.65 50.38 62.71
CA LEU A 561 -21.90 50.57 63.44
C LEU A 561 -21.82 50.00 64.87
N ARG A 562 -21.16 48.85 65.07
CA ARG A 562 -20.88 48.30 66.41
C ARG A 562 -19.98 49.23 67.23
N LEU A 563 -18.91 49.78 66.63
CA LEU A 563 -18.01 50.74 67.29
C LEU A 563 -18.72 52.04 67.68
N ARG A 564 -19.59 52.56 66.80
CA ARG A 564 -20.45 53.71 67.10
C ARG A 564 -21.43 53.37 68.23
N LEU A 565 -22.05 52.19 68.20
CA LEU A 565 -22.96 51.73 69.27
C LEU A 565 -22.23 51.66 70.62
N THR A 566 -21.07 51.01 70.71
CA THR A 566 -20.29 50.93 71.96
C THR A 566 -19.88 52.31 72.46
N SER A 567 -19.51 53.24 71.58
CA SER A 567 -19.22 54.63 71.96
C SER A 567 -20.46 55.36 72.50
N THR A 568 -21.64 55.15 71.89
CA THR A 568 -22.90 55.71 72.43
C THR A 568 -23.32 55.05 73.74
N GLU A 569 -23.02 53.76 73.96
CA GLU A 569 -23.23 53.10 75.25
C GLU A 569 -22.30 53.65 76.33
N GLU A 570 -21.05 53.95 76.01
CA GLU A 570 -20.10 54.59 76.93
C GLU A 570 -20.53 56.02 77.28
N GLN A 571 -20.95 56.80 76.29
CA GLN A 571 -21.55 58.12 76.51
C GLN A 571 -22.83 58.04 77.36
N LEU A 572 -23.68 57.02 77.14
CA LEU A 572 -24.89 56.79 77.91
C LEU A 572 -24.57 56.33 79.35
N LYS A 573 -23.54 55.51 79.56
CA LYS A 573 -23.02 55.14 80.88
C LYS A 573 -22.45 56.34 81.64
N GLU A 574 -21.70 57.23 80.97
CA GLU A 574 -21.21 58.46 81.60
C GLU A 574 -22.34 59.46 81.86
N ALA A 575 -23.33 59.58 80.97
CA ALA A 575 -24.55 60.36 81.21
C ALA A 575 -25.38 59.78 82.37
N GLN A 576 -25.49 58.45 82.49
CA GLN A 576 -26.12 57.79 83.65
C GLN A 576 -25.33 58.02 84.94
N LYS A 577 -24.00 58.13 84.87
CA LYS A 577 -23.12 58.47 86.00
C LYS A 577 -23.25 59.94 86.42
N GLN A 578 -23.43 60.87 85.47
CA GLN A 578 -23.80 62.25 85.78
C GLN A 578 -25.23 62.35 86.32
N LEU A 579 -26.18 61.57 85.78
CA LEU A 579 -27.55 61.46 86.30
C LEU A 579 -27.63 60.75 87.66
N SER A 580 -26.68 59.89 88.03
CA SER A 580 -26.62 59.30 89.37
C SER A 580 -25.98 60.25 90.38
N VAL A 581 -25.00 61.06 89.97
CA VAL A 581 -24.55 62.24 90.73
C VAL A 581 -25.71 63.21 90.99
N LEU A 582 -26.57 63.45 90.00
CA LEU A 582 -27.78 64.28 90.16
C LEU A 582 -28.89 63.60 90.99
N ARG A 583 -29.13 62.28 90.82
CA ARG A 583 -30.12 61.50 91.58
C ARG A 583 -29.76 61.37 93.05
N ASN A 584 -28.47 61.38 93.38
CA ASN A 584 -28.00 61.52 94.77
C ASN A 584 -28.33 62.90 95.38
N GLY A 585 -29.03 63.77 94.63
CA GLY A 585 -29.58 65.06 95.06
C GLY A 585 -31.08 65.27 94.80
N GLY A 586 -31.98 64.27 94.96
CA GLY A 586 -33.41 64.62 95.20
C GLY A 586 -34.56 63.58 95.01
N VAL A 587 -35.11 63.09 96.14
CA VAL A 587 -36.56 63.09 96.53
C VAL A 587 -37.69 62.47 95.64
N LEU A 588 -38.27 61.34 96.13
CA LEU A 588 -39.69 60.84 96.16
C LEU A 588 -40.64 60.75 94.93
N GLY A 589 -41.45 59.66 94.86
CA GLY A 589 -42.88 59.73 94.40
C GLY A 589 -43.53 58.51 93.68
N GLU A 590 -44.45 57.82 94.38
CA GLU A 590 -45.58 56.89 94.04
C GLU A 590 -46.39 57.06 92.71
N SER A 591 -47.37 56.22 92.26
CA SER A 591 -47.94 54.87 92.61
C SER A 591 -48.76 54.28 91.41
N ALA A 592 -49.77 53.40 91.60
CA ALA A 592 -50.48 52.64 90.53
C ALA A 592 -51.95 52.25 90.86
N SER A 593 -52.75 51.80 89.86
CA SER A 593 -53.84 50.77 89.93
C SER A 593 -54.97 50.95 88.89
N LEU A 594 -55.49 49.85 88.29
CA LEU A 594 -56.91 49.39 88.35
C LEU A 594 -57.20 48.31 87.28
N ASN A 595 -58.17 47.41 87.54
CA ASN A 595 -58.47 46.27 86.66
C ASN A 595 -59.94 45.80 86.81
N GLY A 596 -60.59 45.28 85.75
CA GLY A 596 -62.01 44.89 85.84
C GLY A 596 -62.76 44.35 84.61
N HIS A 597 -62.14 44.20 83.42
CA HIS A 597 -62.84 43.76 82.20
C HIS A 597 -62.79 42.23 81.93
N LEU A 598 -62.03 41.51 82.75
CA LEU A 598 -61.28 40.29 82.38
C LEU A 598 -62.05 38.96 82.20
N VAL A 599 -63.39 38.94 82.29
CA VAL A 599 -64.17 37.70 82.52
C VAL A 599 -65.02 37.27 81.31
N SER A 600 -65.12 38.10 80.27
CA SER A 600 -65.83 37.74 79.02
C SER A 600 -64.85 37.31 77.92
N GLU A 601 -63.85 38.14 77.65
CA GLU A 601 -62.75 37.96 76.70
C GLU A 601 -62.07 36.59 76.86
N SER A 602 -61.78 36.21 78.09
CA SER A 602 -61.14 34.95 78.47
C SER A 602 -61.96 33.67 78.21
N THR A 603 -63.18 33.76 77.68
CA THR A 603 -63.96 32.60 77.21
C THR A 603 -63.84 32.35 75.70
N GLU A 604 -63.63 33.38 74.89
CA GLU A 604 -63.28 33.23 73.47
C GLU A 604 -61.82 32.79 73.33
N ASP A 605 -60.90 33.36 74.12
CA ASP A 605 -59.50 32.94 74.20
C ASP A 605 -59.35 31.42 74.44
N VAL A 606 -60.18 30.83 75.31
CA VAL A 606 -60.12 29.40 75.65
C VAL A 606 -60.68 28.50 74.54
N ALA A 607 -61.53 29.03 73.65
CA ALA A 607 -61.98 28.32 72.45
C ALA A 607 -60.93 28.41 71.32
N GLU A 608 -60.39 29.61 71.08
CA GLU A 608 -59.28 29.91 70.18
C GLU A 608 -58.07 29.01 70.51
N LEU A 609 -57.60 29.02 71.76
CA LEU A 609 -56.47 28.20 72.24
C LEU A 609 -56.69 26.69 72.08
N LYS A 610 -57.94 26.20 72.15
CA LYS A 610 -58.25 24.78 71.88
C LYS A 610 -58.13 24.45 70.39
N SER A 611 -58.60 25.32 69.49
CA SER A 611 -58.41 25.14 68.04
C SER A 611 -56.94 25.17 67.66
N GLN A 612 -56.19 26.15 68.20
CA GLN A 612 -54.74 26.25 68.02
C GLN A 612 -54.00 25.01 68.56
N LEU A 613 -54.45 24.43 69.68
CA LEU A 613 -53.83 23.23 70.27
C LEU A 613 -54.01 21.96 69.43
N GLU A 614 -55.18 21.72 68.83
CA GLU A 614 -55.36 20.56 67.93
C GLU A 614 -54.60 20.74 66.61
N ASN A 615 -54.61 21.95 66.04
CA ASN A 615 -53.77 22.27 64.89
C ASN A 615 -52.27 22.05 65.19
N ALA A 616 -51.81 22.46 66.38
CA ALA A 616 -50.43 22.23 66.82
C ALA A 616 -50.11 20.73 66.90
N LYS A 617 -50.98 19.90 67.49
CA LYS A 617 -50.80 18.43 67.53
C LYS A 617 -50.69 17.82 66.14
N GLU A 618 -51.54 18.23 65.19
CA GLU A 618 -51.47 17.71 63.82
C GLU A 618 -50.16 18.11 63.11
N THR A 619 -49.64 19.32 63.38
CA THR A 619 -48.31 19.72 62.88
C THR A 619 -47.16 18.94 63.54
N ILE A 620 -47.26 18.64 64.84
CA ILE A 620 -46.25 17.84 65.55
C ILE A 620 -46.17 16.42 64.97
N ALA A 621 -47.31 15.75 64.75
CA ALA A 621 -47.33 14.41 64.15
C ALA A 621 -46.68 14.37 62.74
N LYS A 622 -46.86 15.44 61.95
CA LYS A 622 -46.21 15.58 60.62
C LYS A 622 -44.70 15.83 60.74
N LEU A 623 -44.26 16.59 61.74
CA LEU A 623 -42.84 16.82 62.02
C LEU A 623 -42.14 15.57 62.58
N GLU A 624 -42.82 14.75 63.37
CA GLU A 624 -42.30 13.46 63.86
C GLU A 624 -42.05 12.47 62.71
N GLY A 625 -42.95 12.41 61.71
CA GLY A 625 -42.72 11.64 60.48
C GLY A 625 -41.50 12.11 59.70
N ALA A 626 -41.39 13.41 59.43
CA ALA A 626 -40.23 13.99 58.73
C ALA A 626 -38.90 13.80 59.51
N ASN A 627 -38.94 13.75 60.84
CA ASN A 627 -37.77 13.49 61.68
C ASN A 627 -37.30 12.02 61.60
N LEU A 628 -38.20 11.06 61.35
CA LEU A 628 -37.83 9.68 61.07
C LEU A 628 -37.11 9.55 59.72
N GLU A 629 -37.65 10.13 58.65
CA GLU A 629 -37.00 10.16 57.32
C GLU A 629 -35.62 10.84 57.38
N ALA A 630 -35.51 11.95 58.10
CA ALA A 630 -34.24 12.63 58.34
C ALA A 630 -33.23 11.78 59.15
N SER A 631 -33.71 10.90 60.03
CA SER A 631 -32.86 9.96 60.77
C SER A 631 -32.33 8.84 59.87
N GLU A 632 -33.14 8.29 58.97
CA GLU A 632 -32.72 7.26 58.01
C GLU A 632 -31.68 7.83 57.04
N LEU A 633 -31.95 8.98 56.41
CA LEU A 633 -31.00 9.68 55.53
C LEU A 633 -29.68 10.01 56.25
N LYS A 634 -29.71 10.32 57.55
CA LYS A 634 -28.50 10.51 58.35
C LYS A 634 -27.72 9.20 58.51
N THR A 635 -28.37 8.06 58.73
CA THR A 635 -27.68 6.76 58.79
C THR A 635 -27.06 6.37 57.44
N GLU A 636 -27.75 6.63 56.33
CA GLU A 636 -27.19 6.43 54.98
C GLU A 636 -25.96 7.31 54.73
N TYR A 637 -26.05 8.61 55.06
CA TYR A 637 -24.93 9.55 54.94
C TYR A 637 -23.72 9.13 55.79
N GLU A 638 -23.95 8.66 57.02
CA GLU A 638 -22.87 8.11 57.86
C GLU A 638 -22.27 6.84 57.26
N ASN A 639 -23.07 5.99 56.61
CA ASN A 639 -22.61 4.76 55.95
C ASN A 639 -21.78 5.08 54.69
N LEU A 640 -22.25 6.01 53.85
CA LEU A 640 -21.48 6.56 52.72
C LEU A 640 -20.17 7.19 53.21
N SER A 641 -20.20 7.96 54.30
CA SER A 641 -19.00 8.57 54.88
C SER A 641 -17.97 7.53 55.35
N LYS A 642 -18.42 6.40 55.91
CA LYS A 642 -17.56 5.25 56.28
C LYS A 642 -16.95 4.60 55.04
N GLN A 643 -17.74 4.34 54.00
CA GLN A 643 -17.25 3.81 52.73
C GLN A 643 -16.24 4.74 52.05
N PHE A 644 -16.53 6.04 51.98
CA PHE A 644 -15.65 7.04 51.34
C PHE A 644 -14.31 7.21 52.08
N LYS A 645 -14.30 7.10 53.42
CA LYS A 645 -13.08 7.05 54.23
C LYS A 645 -12.24 5.81 53.93
N SER A 646 -12.87 4.62 53.87
CA SER A 646 -12.20 3.36 53.52
C SER A 646 -11.59 3.42 52.12
N LEU A 647 -12.36 3.88 51.13
CA LEU A 647 -11.89 4.06 49.74
C LEU A 647 -10.71 5.04 49.65
N LYS A 648 -10.81 6.19 50.34
CA LYS A 648 -9.72 7.18 50.40
C LYS A 648 -8.46 6.63 51.05
N GLN A 649 -8.59 5.77 52.07
CA GLN A 649 -7.45 5.15 52.75
C GLN A 649 -6.76 4.12 51.85
N SER A 650 -7.52 3.30 51.11
CA SER A 650 -7.02 2.35 50.09
C SER A 650 -6.30 3.07 48.93
N ILE A 651 -6.89 4.15 48.41
CA ILE A 651 -6.25 4.98 47.37
C ILE A 651 -4.94 5.60 47.89
N SER A 652 -4.91 6.06 49.15
CA SER A 652 -3.71 6.62 49.78
C SER A 652 -2.56 5.60 49.90
N THR A 653 -2.86 4.35 50.26
CA THR A 653 -1.83 3.28 50.31
C THR A 653 -1.28 2.94 48.93
N ASN A 654 -2.13 2.89 47.90
CA ASN A 654 -1.70 2.58 46.54
C ASN A 654 -0.84 3.72 45.96
N ASN A 655 -1.28 4.97 46.11
CA ASN A 655 -0.51 6.15 45.68
C ASN A 655 0.87 6.24 46.38
N SER A 656 1.00 5.72 47.61
CA SER A 656 2.28 5.64 48.33
C SER A 656 3.24 4.59 47.74
N SER A 657 2.70 3.44 47.30
CA SER A 657 3.45 2.45 46.51
C SER A 657 3.92 3.03 45.18
N ASP A 658 3.01 3.64 44.43
CA ASP A 658 3.29 4.09 43.06
C ASP A 658 4.21 5.32 43.04
N SER A 659 4.09 6.22 44.02
CA SER A 659 5.04 7.33 44.21
C SER A 659 6.47 6.84 44.45
N LYS A 660 6.66 5.78 45.25
CA LYS A 660 7.97 5.15 45.46
C LYS A 660 8.47 4.49 44.17
N ARG A 661 7.60 3.78 43.45
CA ARG A 661 7.94 3.15 42.16
C ARG A 661 8.36 4.17 41.10
N VAL A 662 7.65 5.30 40.99
CA VAL A 662 8.01 6.43 40.12
C VAL A 662 9.34 7.05 40.54
N SER A 663 9.55 7.27 41.84
CA SER A 663 10.82 7.81 42.36
C SER A 663 12.02 6.92 42.03
N GLN A 664 11.86 5.59 42.16
CA GLN A 664 12.88 4.61 41.77
C GLN A 664 13.17 4.67 40.26
N LEU A 665 12.12 4.66 39.42
CA LEU A 665 12.25 4.74 37.96
C LEU A 665 12.90 6.05 37.48
N LEU A 666 12.72 7.16 38.21
CA LEU A 666 13.42 8.42 37.94
C LEU A 666 14.90 8.38 38.35
N SER A 667 15.25 7.71 39.46
CA SER A 667 16.64 7.42 39.85
C SER A 667 17.36 6.63 38.76
N ASP A 668 16.72 5.58 38.25
CA ASP A 668 17.39 4.65 37.33
C ASP A 668 17.48 5.21 35.91
N LEU A 669 16.45 5.94 35.46
CA LEU A 669 16.52 6.74 34.22
C LEU A 669 17.63 7.80 34.28
N LYS A 670 17.90 8.40 35.44
CA LYS A 670 19.00 9.35 35.60
C LYS A 670 20.36 8.68 35.44
N LYS A 671 20.59 7.51 36.06
CA LYS A 671 21.84 6.72 35.90
C LYS A 671 22.05 6.29 34.46
N GLU A 672 20.98 5.92 33.76
CA GLU A 672 20.97 5.54 32.34
C GLU A 672 21.28 6.73 31.41
N GLN A 673 20.81 7.93 31.77
CA GLN A 673 21.19 9.17 31.08
C GLN A 673 22.67 9.52 31.33
N GLU A 674 23.18 9.33 32.55
CA GLU A 674 24.59 9.59 32.91
C GLU A 674 25.55 8.61 32.21
N SER A 675 25.21 7.31 32.15
CA SER A 675 26.03 6.33 31.40
C SER A 675 25.95 6.53 29.88
N SER A 676 24.78 6.89 29.34
CA SER A 676 24.63 7.23 27.91
C SER A 676 25.43 8.48 27.53
N ALA A 677 25.53 9.47 28.41
CA ALA A 677 26.37 10.65 28.20
C ALA A 677 27.86 10.29 28.16
N ALA A 678 28.35 9.51 29.14
CA ALA A 678 29.74 9.05 29.17
C ALA A 678 30.12 8.19 27.95
N PHE A 679 29.19 7.36 27.46
CA PHE A 679 29.39 6.61 26.22
C PHE A 679 29.48 7.53 24.99
N ALA A 680 28.59 8.52 24.87
CA ALA A 680 28.63 9.49 23.78
C ALA A 680 29.92 10.33 23.78
N GLU A 681 30.45 10.66 24.96
CA GLU A 681 31.75 11.33 25.11
C GLU A 681 32.92 10.43 24.66
N ARG A 682 32.91 9.14 25.03
CA ARG A 682 33.90 8.15 24.55
C ARG A 682 33.84 7.98 23.02
N CYS A 683 32.65 7.94 22.43
CA CYS A 683 32.49 7.93 20.97
C CYS A 683 33.07 9.21 20.33
N SER A 684 32.75 10.39 20.86
CA SER A 684 33.28 11.69 20.39
C SER A 684 34.82 11.73 20.43
N HIS A 685 35.44 11.17 21.47
CA HIS A 685 36.89 11.05 21.57
C HIS A 685 37.48 10.11 20.51
N LEU A 686 36.88 8.93 20.30
CA LEU A 686 37.31 7.97 19.27
C LEU A 686 37.14 8.52 17.84
N THR A 687 36.06 9.27 17.57
CA THR A 687 35.88 9.95 16.28
C THR A 687 36.98 10.97 16.02
N LYS A 688 37.39 11.75 17.03
CA LYS A 688 38.52 12.70 16.88
C LYS A 688 39.82 11.98 16.55
N GLN A 689 40.14 10.92 17.29
CA GLN A 689 41.34 10.10 17.03
C GLN A 689 41.34 9.51 15.62
N LEU A 690 40.19 9.04 15.12
CA LEU A 690 40.07 8.60 13.73
C LEU A 690 40.33 9.73 12.73
N THR A 691 39.74 10.92 12.92
CA THR A 691 39.99 12.05 12.01
C THR A 691 41.46 12.54 12.04
N GLU A 692 42.14 12.47 13.19
CA GLU A 692 43.57 12.80 13.31
C GLU A 692 44.46 11.76 12.58
N LEU A 693 44.08 10.47 12.63
CA LEU A 693 44.74 9.40 11.87
C LEU A 693 44.47 9.49 10.36
N GLU A 694 43.27 9.89 9.94
CA GLU A 694 42.94 10.13 8.54
C GLU A 694 43.70 11.33 7.96
N ILE A 695 43.82 12.42 8.72
CA ILE A 695 44.62 13.59 8.33
C ILE A 695 46.10 13.20 8.15
N THR A 696 46.69 12.53 9.14
CA THR A 696 48.11 12.12 9.07
C THR A 696 48.38 11.05 7.99
N LEU A 697 47.43 10.17 7.71
CA LEU A 697 47.50 9.25 6.56
C LEU A 697 47.45 9.99 5.21
N ASN A 698 46.65 11.05 5.10
CA ASN A 698 46.59 11.86 3.87
C ASN A 698 47.84 12.74 3.70
N GLU A 699 48.38 13.34 4.78
CA GLU A 699 49.66 14.05 4.75
C GLU A 699 50.83 13.14 4.31
N THR A 700 50.91 11.91 4.83
CA THR A 700 51.98 10.97 4.47
C THR A 700 51.85 10.48 3.03
N ARG A 701 50.61 10.24 2.54
CA ARG A 701 50.35 9.97 1.12
C ARG A 701 50.74 11.15 0.21
N GLN A 702 50.47 12.39 0.63
CA GLN A 702 50.87 13.58 -0.12
C GLN A 702 52.40 13.69 -0.21
N ARG A 703 53.12 13.60 0.91
CA ARG A 703 54.60 13.64 0.95
C ARG A 703 55.23 12.52 0.11
N LEU A 704 54.62 11.34 0.06
CA LEU A 704 55.06 10.23 -0.79
C LEU A 704 54.88 10.56 -2.28
N ASN A 705 53.74 11.14 -2.68
CA ASN A 705 53.50 11.56 -4.06
C ASN A 705 54.44 12.70 -4.49
N GLU A 706 54.70 13.66 -3.61
CA GLU A 706 55.66 14.76 -3.84
C GLU A 706 57.06 14.18 -4.08
N SER A 707 57.54 13.28 -3.20
CA SER A 707 58.82 12.55 -3.37
C SER A 707 58.88 11.73 -4.66
N LEU A 708 57.81 11.01 -5.01
CA LEU A 708 57.71 10.25 -6.26
C LEU A 708 57.66 11.14 -7.52
N SER A 709 57.19 12.39 -7.40
CA SER A 709 57.22 13.36 -8.50
C SER A 709 58.61 13.97 -8.69
N GLU A 710 59.30 14.29 -7.59
CA GLU A 710 60.66 14.85 -7.65
C GLU A 710 61.68 13.79 -8.10
N ASN A 711 61.54 12.51 -7.71
CA ASN A 711 62.36 11.43 -8.26
C ASN A 711 62.21 11.30 -9.78
N ARG A 712 60.97 11.32 -10.32
CA ARG A 712 60.75 11.29 -11.78
C ARG A 712 61.32 12.52 -12.50
N ARG A 713 61.36 13.66 -11.81
CA ARG A 713 61.97 14.88 -12.33
C ARG A 713 63.50 14.75 -12.39
N ILE A 714 64.12 14.23 -11.33
CA ILE A 714 65.55 13.91 -11.29
C ILE A 714 65.92 12.88 -12.38
N ASP A 715 65.12 11.81 -12.55
CA ASP A 715 65.30 10.82 -13.63
C ASP A 715 65.19 11.47 -15.02
N SER A 716 64.27 12.43 -15.19
CA SER A 716 64.10 13.17 -16.44
C SER A 716 65.29 14.09 -16.72
N GLU A 717 65.80 14.80 -15.71
CA GLU A 717 66.96 15.69 -15.82
C GLU A 717 68.26 14.91 -16.11
N HIS A 718 68.37 13.64 -15.69
CA HIS A 718 69.48 12.75 -16.06
C HIS A 718 69.44 12.20 -17.50
N SER A 719 68.33 12.39 -18.24
CA SER A 719 68.20 11.89 -19.63
C SER A 719 68.80 12.79 -20.71
N GLY A 720 69.38 13.94 -20.34
CA GLY A 720 69.65 15.07 -21.23
C GLY A 720 71.11 15.40 -21.57
N THR A 721 72.03 14.45 -21.73
CA THR A 721 73.40 14.73 -22.23
C THR A 721 74.00 13.56 -23.01
N GLN A 722 74.93 13.81 -23.96
CA GLN A 722 75.43 12.83 -24.94
C GLN A 722 76.73 12.09 -24.55
N ASP A 723 76.80 10.83 -25.01
CA ASP A 723 77.92 9.93 -25.40
C ASP A 723 79.39 10.44 -25.51
N PRO A 724 80.44 9.56 -25.54
CA PRO A 724 80.51 8.08 -25.45
C PRO A 724 81.55 7.65 -24.34
N PRO A 725 82.58 6.75 -24.43
CA PRO A 725 82.90 5.60 -25.32
C PRO A 725 83.52 4.30 -24.69
N ILE A 726 83.33 3.16 -25.41
CA ILE A 726 84.28 2.04 -25.68
C ILE A 726 84.72 1.02 -24.57
N SER A 727 84.38 -0.25 -24.86
CA SER A 727 85.09 -1.55 -24.63
C SER A 727 84.78 -2.51 -23.45
N PRO A 728 84.93 -3.85 -23.64
CA PRO A 728 84.53 -4.92 -22.71
C PRO A 728 85.71 -5.90 -22.36
N PRO A 729 85.55 -7.21 -22.02
CA PRO A 729 85.25 -7.68 -20.66
C PRO A 729 86.24 -8.74 -20.07
N THR A 730 85.99 -9.13 -18.81
CA THR A 730 86.37 -10.39 -18.08
C THR A 730 87.50 -10.41 -17.00
N LYS A 731 87.18 -11.16 -15.91
CA LYS A 731 88.04 -12.00 -15.03
C LYS A 731 89.08 -11.40 -14.01
N ARG A 732 88.68 -11.48 -12.72
CA ARG A 732 89.32 -12.30 -11.64
C ARG A 732 90.49 -11.75 -10.78
N ALA A 733 90.14 -10.92 -9.78
CA ALA A 733 90.43 -11.07 -8.32
C ALA A 733 91.86 -11.02 -7.69
N ARG A 734 91.88 -10.57 -6.40
CA ARG A 734 92.98 -10.62 -5.37
C ARG A 734 94.18 -9.66 -5.59
N ARG A 735 94.86 -9.10 -4.58
CA ARG A 735 94.73 -9.09 -3.08
C ARG A 735 95.49 -7.88 -2.47
N SER A 736 95.33 -7.65 -1.15
CA SER A 736 96.30 -6.97 -0.25
C SER A 736 96.40 -5.42 -0.35
N THR A 737 96.73 -4.64 0.70
CA THR A 737 96.92 -4.92 2.15
C THR A 737 96.84 -3.64 3.00
N ARG A 738 96.11 -3.67 4.12
CA ARG A 738 96.63 -3.26 5.44
C ARG A 738 95.76 -3.83 6.57
N SER A 739 96.25 -3.78 7.81
CA SER A 739 95.76 -4.63 8.90
C SER A 739 95.92 -4.02 10.28
N SER A 740 95.04 -4.45 11.19
CA SER A 740 95.21 -4.52 12.65
C SER A 740 94.82 -3.32 13.53
N SER A 741 94.52 -3.69 14.78
CA SER A 741 94.42 -2.90 16.03
C SER A 741 93.36 -1.78 16.15
N ASN A 742 92.28 -2.17 16.83
CA ASN A 742 91.68 -1.50 17.99
C ASN A 742 90.74 -0.28 17.83
N SER A 743 89.46 -0.58 18.14
CA SER A 743 88.56 0.15 19.05
C SER A 743 88.00 1.54 18.67
N ALA A 744 86.78 1.77 19.17
CA ALA A 744 85.97 3.00 19.11
C ALA A 744 85.30 3.33 17.76
N SER A 745 83.97 3.14 17.77
CA SER A 745 82.96 3.98 17.09
C SER A 745 83.30 4.66 15.75
N GLN A 746 82.80 4.07 14.67
CA GLN A 746 81.92 4.81 13.75
C GLN A 746 81.02 3.82 13.00
N ASP A 747 79.87 3.48 13.59
CA ASP A 747 78.73 3.01 12.78
C ASP A 747 78.41 4.09 11.75
N CYS A 748 78.23 3.72 10.49
CA CYS A 748 77.72 4.64 9.48
C CYS A 748 76.37 5.20 9.97
N THR A 749 76.15 6.51 9.84
CA THR A 749 74.96 7.18 10.38
C THR A 749 73.65 6.59 9.84
N SER A 750 73.62 6.13 8.58
CA SER A 750 72.49 5.39 8.03
C SER A 750 72.27 4.02 8.68
N CYS A 751 73.34 3.31 9.08
CA CYS A 751 73.24 2.03 9.77
C CYS A 751 72.79 2.17 11.23
N SER A 752 73.18 3.23 11.94
CA SER A 752 72.69 3.50 13.29
C SER A 752 71.25 4.05 13.29
N GLU A 753 70.88 4.82 12.27
CA GLU A 753 69.52 5.31 12.08
C GLU A 753 68.55 4.19 11.67
N LEU A 754 68.92 3.33 10.72
CA LEU A 754 68.11 2.14 10.36
C LEU A 754 67.91 1.19 11.54
N ARG A 755 68.89 1.04 12.45
CA ARG A 755 68.71 0.29 13.70
C ARG A 755 67.66 0.96 14.60
N ARG A 756 67.73 2.27 14.81
CA ARG A 756 66.70 3.01 15.57
C ARG A 756 65.30 2.85 14.99
N GLN A 757 65.17 2.95 13.67
CA GLN A 757 63.87 2.80 13.00
C GLN A 757 63.34 1.37 13.13
N VAL A 758 64.18 0.35 12.95
CA VAL A 758 63.83 -1.06 13.17
C VAL A 758 63.45 -1.34 14.63
N ASP A 759 64.13 -0.73 15.61
CA ASP A 759 63.83 -0.94 17.03
C ASP A 759 62.61 -0.13 17.51
N SER A 760 62.31 1.03 16.91
CA SER A 760 61.02 1.72 17.05
C SER A 760 59.89 0.85 16.53
N LEU A 761 59.99 0.39 15.28
CA LEU A 761 58.94 -0.44 14.66
C LEU A 761 58.67 -1.75 15.43
N LYS A 762 59.67 -2.32 16.12
CA LYS A 762 59.46 -3.44 17.06
C LYS A 762 58.67 -3.03 18.31
N SER A 763 58.94 -1.85 18.87
CA SER A 763 58.19 -1.28 20.00
C SER A 763 56.75 -1.00 19.60
N ASP A 764 56.55 -0.36 18.45
CA ASP A 764 55.23 -0.03 17.90
C ASP A 764 54.42 -1.29 17.60
N LEU A 765 55.05 -2.34 17.05
CA LEU A 765 54.46 -3.66 16.84
C LEU A 765 54.10 -4.36 18.15
N ALA A 766 54.94 -4.26 19.18
CA ALA A 766 54.66 -4.85 20.49
C ALA A 766 53.48 -4.16 21.19
N GLU A 767 53.38 -2.83 21.11
CA GLU A 767 52.25 -2.07 21.64
C GLU A 767 50.96 -2.37 20.85
N ALA A 768 51.04 -2.49 19.52
CA ALA A 768 49.92 -2.90 18.69
C ALA A 768 49.40 -4.30 19.05
N ASN A 769 50.30 -5.27 19.24
CA ASN A 769 49.93 -6.63 19.66
C ASN A 769 49.27 -6.64 21.05
N ALA A 770 49.81 -5.90 22.03
CA ALA A 770 49.20 -5.77 23.36
C ALA A 770 47.80 -5.14 23.32
N LYS A 771 47.58 -4.14 22.45
CA LYS A 771 46.26 -3.55 22.20
C LYS A 771 45.29 -4.54 21.54
N ILE A 772 45.78 -5.39 20.63
CA ILE A 772 44.98 -6.47 20.01
C ILE A 772 44.59 -7.52 21.05
N GLU A 773 45.50 -7.96 21.92
CA GLU A 773 45.21 -8.90 23.01
C GLU A 773 44.20 -8.34 24.03
N SER A 774 44.33 -7.07 24.40
CA SER A 774 43.34 -6.36 25.24
C SER A 774 41.97 -6.29 24.56
N SER A 775 41.92 -5.89 23.29
CA SER A 775 40.68 -5.78 22.52
C SER A 775 39.99 -7.14 22.31
N PHE A 776 40.78 -8.19 22.10
CA PHE A 776 40.29 -9.57 21.99
C PHE A 776 39.71 -10.06 23.33
N SER A 777 40.35 -9.70 24.44
CA SER A 777 39.87 -10.01 25.80
C SER A 777 38.54 -9.31 26.11
N GLU A 778 38.42 -8.01 25.79
CA GLU A 778 37.16 -7.26 25.89
C GLU A 778 36.06 -7.88 25.00
N PHE A 779 36.39 -8.28 23.77
CA PHE A 779 35.44 -8.93 22.86
C PHE A 779 34.98 -10.31 23.38
N GLN A 780 35.88 -11.08 23.99
CA GLN A 780 35.57 -12.36 24.61
C GLN A 780 34.60 -12.19 25.80
N GLU A 781 34.79 -11.13 26.62
CA GLU A 781 33.90 -10.80 27.74
C GLU A 781 32.53 -10.29 27.29
N LEU A 782 32.47 -9.49 26.22
CA LEU A 782 31.20 -9.08 25.62
C LEU A 782 30.45 -10.28 25.02
N ARG A 783 31.17 -11.25 24.44
CA ARG A 783 30.58 -12.47 23.88
C ARG A 783 29.97 -13.39 24.94
N THR A 784 30.60 -13.53 26.11
CA THR A 784 30.01 -14.30 27.23
C THR A 784 28.78 -13.60 27.79
N LYS A 785 28.83 -12.28 27.99
CA LYS A 785 27.67 -11.47 28.41
C LYS A 785 26.48 -11.53 27.43
N LEU A 786 26.76 -11.66 26.13
CA LEU A 786 25.72 -11.86 25.11
C LEU A 786 25.10 -13.27 25.17
N SER A 787 25.88 -14.30 25.54
CA SER A 787 25.34 -15.65 25.78
C SER A 787 24.39 -15.66 26.97
N THR A 788 24.83 -15.16 28.12
CA THR A 788 24.02 -15.19 29.36
C THR A 788 22.72 -14.40 29.21
N THR A 789 22.75 -13.24 28.54
CA THR A 789 21.53 -12.46 28.28
C THR A 789 20.60 -13.11 27.23
N SER A 790 21.14 -13.87 26.27
CA SER A 790 20.35 -14.70 25.36
C SER A 790 19.67 -15.87 26.09
N GLU A 791 20.38 -16.53 27.01
CA GLU A 791 19.86 -17.61 27.85
C GLU A 791 18.73 -17.11 28.78
N GLU A 792 18.92 -15.96 29.44
CA GLU A 792 17.89 -15.29 30.23
C GLU A 792 16.66 -14.90 29.38
N ALA A 793 16.86 -14.33 28.19
CA ALA A 793 15.78 -14.00 27.27
C ALA A 793 15.03 -15.25 26.78
N CYS A 794 15.72 -16.37 26.59
CA CYS A 794 15.08 -17.65 26.26
C CYS A 794 14.24 -18.19 27.43
N LYS A 795 14.75 -18.13 28.66
CA LYS A 795 14.00 -18.50 29.86
C LYS A 795 12.72 -17.68 30.04
N LEU A 796 12.81 -16.35 29.88
CA LEU A 796 11.64 -15.46 29.95
C LEU A 796 10.59 -15.78 28.87
N ARG A 797 11.01 -16.15 27.64
CA ARG A 797 10.09 -16.61 26.59
C ARG A 797 9.36 -17.91 26.98
N LEU A 798 10.05 -18.86 27.62
CA LEU A 798 9.43 -20.11 28.11
C LEU A 798 8.43 -19.84 29.25
N GLU A 799 8.74 -18.93 30.17
CA GLU A 799 7.83 -18.52 31.24
C GLU A 799 6.57 -17.84 30.67
N ILE A 800 6.72 -16.95 29.68
CA ILE A 800 5.60 -16.32 28.95
C ILE A 800 4.73 -17.38 28.24
N THR A 801 5.33 -18.36 27.56
CA THR A 801 4.59 -19.45 26.91
C THR A 801 3.79 -20.28 27.93
N SER A 802 4.39 -20.63 29.07
CA SER A 802 3.68 -21.34 30.14
C SER A 802 2.52 -20.55 30.73
N LEU A 803 2.62 -19.21 30.79
CA LEU A 803 1.52 -18.34 31.20
C LEU A 803 0.41 -18.28 30.14
N HIS A 804 0.74 -18.24 28.85
CA HIS A 804 -0.25 -18.35 27.77
C HIS A 804 -1.00 -19.68 27.80
N GLU A 805 -0.31 -20.81 28.02
CA GLU A 805 -0.93 -22.14 28.17
C GLU A 805 -1.89 -22.19 29.37
N LYS A 806 -1.48 -21.65 30.52
CA LYS A 806 -2.33 -21.55 31.73
C LYS A 806 -3.57 -20.68 31.49
N MET A 807 -3.43 -19.56 30.79
CA MET A 807 -4.58 -18.72 30.41
C MET A 807 -5.50 -19.41 29.39
N ALA A 808 -4.95 -20.17 28.44
CA ALA A 808 -5.74 -20.97 27.49
C ALA A 808 -6.54 -22.08 28.20
N ALA A 809 -5.91 -22.80 29.13
CA ALA A 809 -6.57 -23.80 29.98
C ALA A 809 -7.67 -23.17 30.88
N GLY A 810 -7.43 -21.97 31.41
CA GLY A 810 -8.44 -21.18 32.13
C GLY A 810 -9.62 -20.78 31.22
N SER A 811 -9.34 -20.31 30.00
CA SER A 811 -10.38 -19.97 29.01
C SER A 811 -11.22 -21.20 28.60
N ILE A 812 -10.60 -22.36 28.42
CA ILE A 812 -11.30 -23.62 28.14
C ILE A 812 -12.17 -24.04 29.32
N SER A 813 -11.67 -23.91 30.56
CA SER A 813 -12.42 -24.22 31.78
C SER A 813 -13.63 -23.29 31.96
N LEU A 814 -13.47 -21.98 31.74
CA LEU A 814 -14.57 -21.00 31.75
C LEU A 814 -15.59 -21.28 30.63
N LYS A 815 -15.13 -21.65 29.43
CA LYS A 815 -16.03 -22.08 28.34
C LYS A 815 -16.83 -23.33 28.73
N LYS A 816 -16.22 -24.33 29.37
CA LYS A 816 -16.93 -25.52 29.87
C LYS A 816 -17.98 -25.14 30.92
N LEU A 817 -17.60 -24.36 31.93
CA LEU A 817 -18.50 -23.86 32.97
C LEU A 817 -19.69 -23.08 32.38
N ARG A 818 -19.45 -22.28 31.34
CA ARG A 818 -20.50 -21.56 30.61
C ARG A 818 -21.47 -22.50 29.89
N HIS A 819 -21.00 -23.58 29.27
CA HIS A 819 -21.89 -24.55 28.61
C HIS A 819 -22.71 -25.35 29.64
N THR A 820 -22.15 -25.75 30.78
CA THR A 820 -22.96 -26.39 31.84
C THR A 820 -23.96 -25.42 32.48
N ALA A 821 -23.62 -24.13 32.60
CA ALA A 821 -24.57 -23.11 33.04
C ALA A 821 -25.72 -22.90 32.03
N TYR A 822 -25.44 -22.92 30.72
CA TYR A 822 -26.49 -22.84 29.71
C TYR A 822 -27.38 -24.09 29.67
N ALA A 823 -26.82 -25.30 29.77
CA ALA A 823 -27.61 -26.54 29.84
C ALA A 823 -28.55 -26.55 31.07
N PHE A 824 -28.07 -26.10 32.23
CA PHE A 824 -28.90 -25.94 33.43
C PHE A 824 -30.02 -24.88 33.27
N LEU A 825 -29.84 -23.91 32.35
CA LEU A 825 -30.84 -22.93 31.94
C LEU A 825 -31.78 -23.42 30.80
N GLU A 826 -31.56 -24.62 30.28
CA GLU A 826 -32.46 -25.32 29.34
C GLU A 826 -33.33 -26.35 30.09
N ASP A 827 -32.80 -27.01 31.12
CA ASP A 827 -33.56 -27.91 32.02
C ASP A 827 -34.54 -27.17 32.97
N THR A 828 -34.46 -25.83 33.09
CA THR A 828 -35.29 -25.06 34.03
C THR A 828 -36.72 -24.88 33.51
N SER A 829 -37.70 -25.41 34.24
CA SER A 829 -39.10 -25.49 33.80
C SER A 829 -39.89 -24.16 33.78
N ASP A 830 -39.27 -23.03 34.14
CA ASP A 830 -39.84 -21.68 34.05
C ASP A 830 -39.19 -20.91 32.88
N PRO A 831 -39.91 -20.69 31.76
CA PRO A 831 -39.34 -20.03 30.59
C PRO A 831 -39.06 -18.54 30.81
N VAL A 832 -39.77 -17.88 31.75
CA VAL A 832 -39.58 -16.45 32.03
C VAL A 832 -38.31 -16.24 32.84
N LEU A 833 -38.11 -17.05 33.89
CA LEU A 833 -36.91 -16.97 34.72
C LEU A 833 -35.64 -17.33 33.93
N GLY A 834 -35.72 -18.35 33.07
CA GLY A 834 -34.63 -18.75 32.18
C GLY A 834 -34.23 -17.63 31.21
N GLU A 835 -35.21 -16.95 30.60
CA GLU A 835 -34.95 -15.86 29.66
C GLU A 835 -34.36 -14.63 30.36
N GLN A 836 -34.84 -14.31 31.56
CA GLN A 836 -34.34 -13.20 32.36
C GLN A 836 -32.89 -13.44 32.82
N LEU A 837 -32.52 -14.67 33.16
CA LEU A 837 -31.14 -15.07 33.47
C LEU A 837 -30.24 -15.09 32.23
N ARG A 838 -30.73 -15.51 31.05
CA ARG A 838 -30.00 -15.39 29.77
C ARG A 838 -29.69 -13.93 29.42
N GLN A 839 -30.62 -13.00 29.71
CA GLN A 839 -30.38 -11.56 29.56
C GLN A 839 -29.38 -11.00 30.58
N GLN A 840 -29.38 -11.46 31.83
CA GLN A 840 -28.37 -11.09 32.85
C GLN A 840 -26.95 -11.55 32.45
N LEU A 841 -26.80 -12.77 31.93
CA LEU A 841 -25.53 -13.32 31.44
C LEU A 841 -24.98 -12.56 30.23
N THR A 842 -25.84 -12.22 29.26
CA THR A 842 -25.41 -11.42 28.08
C THR A 842 -25.20 -9.94 28.42
N ALA A 843 -25.84 -9.41 29.47
CA ALA A 843 -25.52 -8.09 30.03
C ALA A 843 -24.13 -8.07 30.72
N THR A 844 -23.73 -9.15 31.39
CA THR A 844 -22.38 -9.25 31.99
C THR A 844 -21.27 -9.41 30.94
N GLU A 845 -21.53 -9.99 29.77
CA GLU A 845 -20.58 -9.95 28.64
C GLU A 845 -20.29 -8.50 28.16
N ARG A 846 -21.28 -7.60 28.24
CA ARG A 846 -21.09 -6.16 27.94
C ARG A 846 -20.24 -5.46 29.00
N PHE A 847 -20.44 -5.75 30.29
CA PHE A 847 -19.58 -5.20 31.35
C PHE A 847 -18.14 -5.75 31.30
N SER A 848 -17.96 -7.03 30.97
CA SER A 848 -16.63 -7.65 30.81
C SER A 848 -15.84 -7.01 29.66
N SER A 849 -16.46 -6.87 28.49
CA SER A 849 -15.83 -6.22 27.32
C SER A 849 -15.55 -4.73 27.57
N PHE A 850 -16.43 -4.02 28.29
CA PHE A 850 -16.19 -2.63 28.68
C PHE A 850 -15.05 -2.48 29.71
N ALA A 851 -14.94 -3.40 30.68
CA ALA A 851 -13.85 -3.41 31.66
C ALA A 851 -12.48 -3.64 31.02
N VAL A 852 -12.37 -4.62 30.10
CA VAL A 852 -11.13 -4.86 29.34
C VAL A 852 -10.79 -3.65 28.45
N GLY A 853 -11.80 -3.03 27.82
CA GLY A 853 -11.62 -1.79 27.04
C GLY A 853 -11.14 -0.59 27.88
N CYS A 854 -11.65 -0.42 29.10
CA CYS A 854 -11.24 0.65 30.01
C CYS A 854 -9.81 0.45 30.56
N ILE A 855 -9.44 -0.78 30.93
CA ILE A 855 -8.09 -1.09 31.42
C ILE A 855 -7.03 -0.85 30.34
N LEU A 856 -7.34 -1.15 29.07
CA LEU A 856 -6.47 -0.84 27.93
C LEU A 856 -6.43 0.66 27.57
N ARG A 857 -7.50 1.43 27.84
CA ARG A 857 -7.52 2.89 27.56
C ARG A 857 -6.86 3.74 28.65
N GLN A 858 -6.96 3.37 29.93
CA GLN A 858 -6.35 4.18 31.01
C GLN A 858 -4.81 4.12 31.02
N ASN A 859 -4.20 3.05 30.53
CA ASN A 859 -2.74 2.92 30.43
C ASN A 859 -2.11 3.58 29.18
N MET A 860 -2.90 4.24 28.31
CA MET A 860 -2.42 4.89 27.08
C MET A 860 -2.38 6.44 27.15
N MET A 861 -2.48 7.02 28.35
CA MET A 861 -2.51 8.49 28.54
C MET A 861 -1.28 9.10 29.23
N PHE A 862 -0.30 8.31 29.72
CA PHE A 862 0.90 8.86 30.38
C PHE A 862 2.18 8.04 30.17
N VAL A 863 2.64 7.95 28.91
CA VAL A 863 4.02 7.54 28.59
C VAL A 863 4.85 8.81 28.34
N PRO A 864 5.83 9.16 29.20
CA PRO A 864 6.71 10.29 28.94
C PRO A 864 7.50 10.09 27.64
N THR A 865 7.52 11.12 26.79
CA THR A 865 8.12 11.12 25.44
C THR A 865 9.63 10.85 25.41
N ALA A 866 10.29 10.76 26.56
CA ALA A 866 11.65 10.26 26.70
C ALA A 866 11.80 8.76 26.41
N LYS A 867 10.85 7.89 26.83
CA LYS A 867 11.04 6.43 26.72
C LYS A 867 10.96 5.89 25.29
N ILE A 868 10.16 6.53 24.42
CA ILE A 868 10.11 6.19 22.99
C ILE A 868 11.43 6.59 22.31
N ARG A 869 11.99 7.77 22.66
CA ARG A 869 13.30 8.20 22.17
C ARG A 869 14.45 7.31 22.66
N PHE A 870 14.35 6.78 23.88
CA PHE A 870 15.33 5.82 24.39
C PHE A 870 15.27 4.49 23.63
N TRP A 871 14.09 3.88 23.45
CA TRP A 871 13.97 2.64 22.69
C TRP A 871 14.40 2.78 21.23
N ASN A 872 14.04 3.86 20.53
CA ASN A 872 14.55 4.11 19.18
C ASN A 872 16.09 4.30 19.18
N ARG A 873 16.67 5.01 20.16
CA ARG A 873 18.14 5.11 20.29
C ARG A 873 18.81 3.77 20.59
N MET A 874 18.20 2.92 21.42
CA MET A 874 18.75 1.59 21.76
C MET A 874 18.67 0.64 20.57
N GLN A 875 17.58 0.72 19.78
CA GLN A 875 17.43 -0.04 18.53
C GLN A 875 18.40 0.43 17.44
N ILE A 876 18.72 1.73 17.38
CA ILE A 876 19.81 2.27 16.54
C ILE A 876 21.18 1.78 17.04
N ALA A 877 21.44 1.82 18.35
CA ALA A 877 22.73 1.41 18.92
C ALA A 877 23.01 -0.09 18.76
N LEU A 878 21.99 -0.95 18.92
CA LEU A 878 22.11 -2.40 18.71
C LEU A 878 22.21 -2.81 17.23
N GLY A 879 21.93 -1.91 16.29
CA GLY A 879 22.12 -2.15 14.85
C GLY A 879 23.56 -2.03 14.36
N ILE A 880 24.50 -1.53 15.18
CA ILE A 880 25.82 -1.05 14.71
C ILE A 880 26.95 -2.09 14.87
N LEU A 881 26.82 -3.12 15.72
CA LEU A 881 27.79 -4.22 15.84
C LEU A 881 27.19 -5.59 15.50
N GLY A 882 27.27 -5.96 14.22
CA GLY A 882 26.78 -7.26 13.74
C GLY A 882 26.86 -7.50 12.23
N LYS A 883 27.86 -6.95 11.51
CA LYS A 883 28.04 -7.18 10.06
C LYS A 883 28.58 -8.59 9.79
N PRO A 884 28.21 -9.20 8.63
CA PRO A 884 29.09 -9.03 7.47
C PRO A 884 28.36 -8.56 6.18
N VAL A 885 29.08 -7.72 5.41
CA VAL A 885 28.97 -7.44 3.95
C VAL A 885 27.61 -6.98 3.37
N ASP A 886 27.59 -5.70 3.01
CA ASP A 886 26.91 -5.01 1.90
C ASP A 886 25.50 -5.40 1.42
N LYS A 887 24.54 -4.51 1.69
CA LYS A 887 23.56 -3.96 0.71
C LYS A 887 23.01 -2.61 1.19
N GLY A 888 23.09 -1.57 0.35
CA GLY A 888 22.04 -0.52 0.28
C GLY A 888 22.04 0.67 1.25
N GLU A 889 23.17 1.34 1.51
CA GLU A 889 23.13 2.79 1.83
C GLU A 889 23.41 3.57 0.54
N GLY A 890 22.46 4.40 0.09
CA GLY A 890 22.58 5.17 -1.15
C GLY A 890 23.66 6.25 -1.07
N HIS A 891 24.38 6.46 -2.17
CA HIS A 891 25.36 7.53 -2.32
C HIS A 891 24.66 8.91 -2.31
N LEU A 892 25.17 9.88 -1.54
CA LEU A 892 24.65 11.26 -1.52
C LEU A 892 25.09 11.98 -2.80
N VAL A 893 24.12 12.32 -3.65
CA VAL A 893 24.34 12.91 -4.99
C VAL A 893 24.25 14.43 -4.97
N GLY A 894 23.49 15.03 -4.06
CA GLY A 894 23.39 16.48 -3.95
C GLY A 894 22.40 16.97 -2.90
N VAL A 895 22.31 18.30 -2.77
CA VAL A 895 21.38 19.00 -1.87
C VAL A 895 20.74 20.16 -2.64
N ASP A 896 19.46 20.45 -2.42
CA ASP A 896 18.79 21.62 -3.02
C ASP A 896 18.81 22.86 -2.09
N SER A 897 18.34 23.99 -2.62
CA SER A 897 18.21 25.26 -1.88
C SER A 897 17.14 25.24 -0.76
N MET A 898 16.42 24.13 -0.58
CA MET A 898 15.50 23.89 0.53
C MET A 898 16.10 22.96 1.59
N GLY A 899 17.32 22.44 1.37
CA GLY A 899 18.02 21.51 2.25
C GLY A 899 17.63 20.04 2.06
N ASN A 900 16.87 19.71 1.01
CA ASN A 900 16.55 18.32 0.67
C ASN A 900 17.81 17.61 0.18
N ARG A 901 18.09 16.41 0.71
CA ARG A 901 19.29 15.62 0.38
C ARG A 901 18.92 14.49 -0.57
N TYR A 902 19.59 14.36 -1.71
CA TYR A 902 19.26 13.42 -2.79
C TYR A 902 20.26 12.27 -2.86
N PHE A 903 19.76 11.06 -3.04
CA PHE A 903 20.55 9.83 -2.96
C PHE A 903 20.30 8.88 -4.14
N GLU A 904 21.34 8.15 -4.55
CA GLU A 904 21.29 7.11 -5.57
C GLU A 904 21.97 5.82 -5.08
N GLU A 905 21.26 4.71 -5.19
CA GLU A 905 21.65 3.38 -4.74
C GLU A 905 21.72 2.45 -5.96
N ASP A 906 22.71 1.56 -6.02
CA ASP A 906 22.89 0.64 -7.16
C ASP A 906 21.67 -0.27 -7.41
N PRO A 907 21.44 -0.72 -8.66
CA PRO A 907 20.37 -1.67 -8.97
C PRO A 907 20.55 -2.98 -8.19
N ASP A 908 19.46 -3.43 -7.54
CA ASP A 908 19.39 -4.71 -6.84
C ASP A 908 19.36 -5.86 -7.85
N LYS A 909 20.53 -6.31 -8.30
CA LYS A 909 20.72 -7.33 -9.36
C LYS A 909 20.04 -8.67 -9.05
N GLU A 910 19.67 -8.92 -7.80
CA GLU A 910 18.96 -10.13 -7.35
C GLU A 910 17.43 -9.96 -7.33
N SER A 911 16.90 -8.76 -7.59
CA SER A 911 15.46 -8.50 -7.59
C SER A 911 14.75 -9.23 -8.74
N LEU A 912 13.77 -10.06 -8.39
CA LEU A 912 12.83 -10.68 -9.34
C LEU A 912 11.95 -9.66 -10.10
N VAL A 913 12.01 -8.37 -9.74
CA VAL A 913 11.29 -7.29 -10.43
C VAL A 913 12.23 -6.65 -11.48
N PRO A 914 11.96 -6.79 -12.80
CA PRO A 914 12.90 -6.38 -13.86
C PRO A 914 13.33 -4.91 -13.81
N HIS A 915 12.51 -4.02 -13.23
CA HIS A 915 12.83 -2.60 -13.12
C HIS A 915 13.85 -2.29 -12.01
N ARG A 916 13.88 -3.12 -10.95
CA ARG A 916 14.80 -2.96 -9.80
C ARG A 916 16.18 -3.58 -10.09
N ALA A 917 16.22 -4.67 -10.86
CA ALA A 917 17.46 -5.30 -11.30
C ALA A 917 18.23 -4.51 -12.38
N ASN A 918 17.58 -3.55 -13.06
CA ASN A 918 18.16 -2.84 -14.21
C ASN A 918 18.26 -1.31 -14.05
N LYS A 919 17.81 -0.73 -12.93
CA LYS A 919 17.92 0.72 -12.66
C LYS A 919 18.33 0.99 -11.22
N PRO A 920 19.24 1.95 -10.98
CA PRO A 920 19.54 2.40 -9.62
C PRO A 920 18.29 2.97 -8.94
N LYS A 921 18.22 2.89 -7.61
CA LYS A 921 17.12 3.39 -6.78
C LYS A 921 17.45 4.82 -6.34
N ARG A 922 16.66 5.79 -6.80
CA ARG A 922 16.81 7.23 -6.47
C ARG A 922 15.76 7.68 -5.46
N TYR A 923 16.18 8.41 -4.43
CA TYR A 923 15.30 8.95 -3.39
C TYR A 923 15.83 10.28 -2.83
N PHE A 924 15.06 10.92 -1.96
CA PHE A 924 15.48 12.13 -1.24
C PHE A 924 15.00 12.09 0.22
N LEU A 925 15.67 12.85 1.08
CA LEU A 925 15.33 13.05 2.49
C LEU A 925 15.15 14.54 2.77
N LEU A 926 14.08 14.88 3.49
CA LEU A 926 13.82 16.25 3.96
C LEU A 926 14.85 16.69 5.03
N PRO A 927 15.03 18.00 5.27
CA PRO A 927 15.81 18.50 6.41
C PRO A 927 15.39 17.85 7.74
N GLY A 928 16.31 17.16 8.39
CA GLY A 928 16.07 16.46 9.66
C GLY A 928 15.54 15.02 9.57
N GLN A 929 15.22 14.51 8.37
CA GLN A 929 14.87 13.10 8.14
C GLN A 929 16.13 12.22 8.06
N VAL A 930 16.09 11.01 8.61
CA VAL A 930 17.27 10.12 8.73
C VAL A 930 17.21 8.93 7.77
N SER A 931 16.06 8.28 7.59
CA SER A 931 15.85 7.26 6.55
C SER A 931 14.58 7.48 5.71
N PRO A 932 14.44 6.85 4.52
CA PRO A 932 13.22 6.93 3.72
C PRO A 932 11.96 6.46 4.47
N GLU A 933 12.12 5.51 5.39
CA GLU A 933 11.04 4.87 6.17
C GLU A 933 10.45 5.79 7.27
N ASP A 934 11.13 6.90 7.62
CA ASP A 934 10.62 7.96 8.51
C ASP A 934 9.37 8.69 7.93
N SER A 935 8.96 8.37 6.69
CA SER A 935 7.88 9.04 5.94
C SER A 935 6.48 9.00 6.61
N TRP A 936 6.31 8.31 7.75
CA TRP A 936 5.06 8.32 8.54
C TRP A 936 4.64 9.72 9.06
N LEU A 937 5.53 10.72 9.01
CA LEU A 937 5.20 12.12 9.30
C LEU A 937 4.44 12.84 8.16
N GLN A 938 4.35 12.27 6.95
CA GLN A 938 3.90 13.00 5.75
C GLN A 938 2.37 13.14 5.59
N MET A 939 1.55 12.49 6.40
CA MET A 939 0.08 12.45 6.20
C MET A 939 -0.67 13.79 6.40
N ASN A 940 -0.02 14.82 6.99
CA ASN A 940 -0.68 16.07 7.40
C ASN A 940 0.01 17.35 6.91
N ALA A 941 0.92 17.28 5.95
CA ALA A 941 1.62 18.45 5.39
C ALA A 941 1.54 18.45 3.86
N GLU A 942 1.29 19.62 3.26
CA GLU A 942 1.39 19.78 1.81
C GLU A 942 2.85 19.52 1.38
N LEU A 943 3.07 18.54 0.50
CA LEU A 943 4.40 18.21 -0.01
C LEU A 943 5.04 19.45 -0.66
N PRO A 944 6.24 19.90 -0.19
CA PRO A 944 6.94 21.01 -0.83
C PRO A 944 7.16 20.71 -2.32
N ARG A 945 6.93 21.71 -3.18
CA ARG A 945 7.18 21.57 -4.61
C ARG A 945 8.68 21.44 -4.87
N LEU A 946 9.13 20.20 -5.07
CA LEU A 946 10.51 19.89 -5.47
C LEU A 946 10.90 20.64 -6.76
N PRO A 947 12.17 21.04 -6.92
CA PRO A 947 12.67 21.57 -8.19
C PRO A 947 12.44 20.59 -9.35
N SER A 948 12.06 21.10 -10.51
CA SER A 948 11.62 20.28 -11.65
C SER A 948 12.73 19.38 -12.23
N GLU A 949 13.96 19.82 -12.04
CA GLU A 949 15.22 19.19 -12.40
C GLU A 949 15.46 17.95 -11.53
N TRP A 950 15.27 18.08 -10.21
CA TRP A 950 15.41 17.00 -9.24
C TRP A 950 14.26 15.98 -9.36
N ASP A 951 13.02 16.42 -9.56
CA ASP A 951 11.89 15.51 -9.87
C ASP A 951 12.14 14.73 -11.19
N SER A 952 12.72 15.38 -12.21
CA SER A 952 13.10 14.72 -13.46
C SER A 952 14.23 13.69 -13.28
N TRP A 953 15.19 13.96 -12.41
CA TRP A 953 16.28 13.02 -12.09
C TRP A 953 15.79 11.83 -11.25
N LEU A 954 14.99 12.07 -10.21
CA LEU A 954 14.34 11.03 -9.39
C LEU A 954 13.48 10.08 -10.24
N ARG A 955 12.79 10.60 -11.27
CA ARG A 955 11.97 9.80 -12.20
C ARG A 955 12.78 9.13 -13.33
N HIS A 956 14.11 9.17 -13.31
CA HIS A 956 15.00 8.69 -14.38
C HIS A 956 14.67 9.28 -15.77
N ARG A 957 14.17 10.52 -15.83
CA ARG A 957 14.03 11.29 -17.08
C ARG A 957 15.33 12.01 -17.45
N ARG A 958 16.20 12.23 -16.46
CA ARG A 958 17.60 12.64 -16.64
C ARG A 958 18.53 11.50 -16.19
N PRO A 959 19.62 11.20 -16.92
CA PRO A 959 20.66 10.30 -16.43
C PRO A 959 21.39 10.96 -15.26
N ASP A 960 22.00 12.12 -15.50
CA ASP A 960 22.87 12.83 -14.56
C ASP A 960 22.09 13.76 -13.60
N PRO A 961 22.61 14.00 -12.38
CA PRO A 961 21.99 14.92 -11.42
C PRO A 961 22.07 16.39 -11.87
N PRO A 962 21.14 17.25 -11.43
CA PRO A 962 21.18 18.69 -11.72
C PRO A 962 22.38 19.38 -11.07
N THR A 963 23.03 20.29 -11.80
CA THR A 963 24.05 21.19 -11.24
C THR A 963 23.43 22.50 -10.74
N GLU A 964 24.06 23.13 -9.74
CA GLU A 964 23.58 24.40 -9.17
C GLU A 964 23.46 25.51 -10.24
N GLU A 965 24.42 25.57 -11.17
CA GLU A 965 24.35 26.48 -12.31
C GLU A 965 23.14 26.24 -13.21
N GLU A 966 22.76 24.99 -13.47
CA GLU A 966 21.62 24.67 -14.31
C GLU A 966 20.30 25.02 -13.60
N ILE A 967 20.19 24.71 -12.30
CA ILE A 967 19.04 25.09 -11.48
C ILE A 967 18.85 26.62 -11.49
N ALA A 968 19.92 27.39 -11.27
CA ALA A 968 19.87 28.85 -11.29
C ALA A 968 19.47 29.39 -12.69
N ARG A 969 20.03 28.83 -13.76
CA ARG A 969 19.74 29.20 -15.16
C ARG A 969 18.29 28.89 -15.54
N ASN A 970 17.74 27.75 -15.10
CA ASN A 970 16.36 27.36 -15.36
C ASN A 970 15.36 28.15 -14.50
N ALA A 971 15.68 28.46 -13.24
CA ALA A 971 14.87 29.34 -12.40
C ALA A 971 14.72 30.73 -13.03
N ALA A 972 15.81 31.36 -13.47
CA ALA A 972 15.77 32.63 -14.20
C ALA A 972 14.97 32.52 -15.51
N ALA A 973 15.10 31.42 -16.26
CA ALA A 973 14.29 31.17 -17.45
C ALA A 973 12.80 30.98 -17.15
N ALA A 974 12.44 30.38 -16.01
CA ALA A 974 11.06 30.24 -15.56
C ALA A 974 10.45 31.59 -15.13
N GLU A 975 11.19 32.40 -14.39
CA GLU A 975 10.77 33.76 -14.03
C GLU A 975 10.57 34.64 -15.28
N MET A 976 11.50 34.61 -16.23
CA MET A 976 11.37 35.34 -17.50
C MET A 976 10.17 34.86 -18.34
N ARG A 977 9.77 33.58 -18.25
CA ARG A 977 8.51 33.09 -18.85
C ARG A 977 7.29 33.61 -18.08
N ALA A 978 7.33 33.67 -16.74
CA ALA A 978 6.24 34.19 -15.92
C ALA A 978 6.06 35.71 -16.05
N ILE A 979 7.13 36.47 -16.31
CA ILE A 979 7.08 37.89 -16.68
C ILE A 979 6.41 38.02 -18.06
N LYS A 980 6.94 37.35 -19.09
CA LYS A 980 6.36 37.40 -20.45
C LYS A 980 4.92 36.91 -20.53
N GLY A 981 4.54 35.91 -19.73
CA GLY A 981 3.16 35.44 -19.63
C GLY A 981 2.22 36.50 -19.06
N ARG A 982 2.65 37.24 -18.03
CA ARG A 982 1.89 38.39 -17.50
C ARG A 982 1.79 39.52 -18.52
N GLU A 983 2.88 39.85 -19.22
CA GLU A 983 2.83 40.84 -20.30
C GLU A 983 1.85 40.44 -21.42
N PHE A 984 1.77 39.15 -21.76
CA PHE A 984 0.89 38.67 -22.83
C PHE A 984 -0.59 38.68 -22.40
N GLU A 985 -0.88 38.26 -21.16
CA GLU A 985 -2.19 38.37 -20.53
C GLU A 985 -2.63 39.84 -20.41
N GLU A 986 -1.72 40.75 -20.06
CA GLU A 986 -2.00 42.19 -19.96
C GLU A 986 -2.25 42.82 -21.35
N LYS A 987 -1.45 42.45 -22.37
CA LYS A 987 -1.68 42.85 -23.77
C LYS A 987 -3.02 42.33 -24.30
N PHE A 988 -3.39 41.07 -24.01
CA PHE A 988 -4.67 40.49 -24.39
C PHE A 988 -5.86 41.17 -23.67
N ARG A 989 -5.67 41.53 -22.39
CA ARG A 989 -6.65 42.27 -21.61
C ARG A 989 -6.84 43.71 -22.09
N GLU A 990 -5.77 44.36 -22.56
CA GLU A 990 -5.85 45.69 -23.17
C GLU A 990 -6.41 45.63 -24.61
N GLU A 991 -6.11 44.59 -25.38
CA GLU A 991 -6.78 44.33 -26.68
C GLU A 991 -8.29 44.16 -26.49
N LEU A 992 -8.73 43.44 -25.45
CA LEU A 992 -10.14 43.35 -25.05
C LEU A 992 -10.76 44.71 -24.72
N ARG A 993 -10.01 45.64 -24.08
CA ARG A 993 -10.49 47.03 -23.86
C ARG A 993 -10.57 47.82 -25.15
N GLN A 994 -9.58 47.72 -26.04
CA GLN A 994 -9.64 48.40 -27.33
C GLN A 994 -10.77 47.86 -28.21
N ARG A 995 -11.09 46.56 -28.09
CA ARG A 995 -12.20 45.91 -28.81
C ARG A 995 -13.58 46.29 -28.24
N SER A 996 -13.71 46.52 -26.94
CA SER A 996 -14.95 47.06 -26.35
C SER A 996 -15.13 48.56 -26.62
N VAL A 997 -14.06 49.35 -26.70
CA VAL A 997 -14.12 50.76 -27.16
C VAL A 997 -14.56 50.82 -28.63
N LYS A 998 -13.98 50.00 -29.52
CA LYS A 998 -14.39 49.92 -30.94
C LYS A 998 -15.82 49.39 -31.15
N ALA A 999 -16.40 48.70 -30.18
CA ALA A 999 -17.81 48.29 -30.18
C ALA A 999 -18.76 49.37 -29.62
N GLY A 1000 -18.24 50.53 -29.20
CA GLY A 1000 -19.02 51.63 -28.60
C GLY A 1000 -19.48 52.72 -29.58
N ASP A 1001 -18.90 52.80 -30.78
CA ASP A 1001 -19.27 53.83 -31.77
C ASP A 1001 -20.53 53.44 -32.59
N ASP A 1002 -20.79 52.15 -32.77
CA ASP A 1002 -21.99 51.62 -33.45
C ASP A 1002 -23.11 51.26 -32.45
N LEU A 1003 -23.75 52.27 -31.86
CA LEU A 1003 -25.22 52.35 -31.60
C LEU A 1003 -25.57 53.55 -30.70
N SER A 1004 -26.04 54.64 -31.31
CA SER A 1004 -26.71 55.74 -30.60
C SER A 1004 -28.14 55.37 -30.17
N PHE A 1005 -28.63 56.01 -29.09
CA PHE A 1005 -30.00 55.86 -28.52
C PHE A 1005 -30.25 54.48 -27.85
N ASN A 1006 -30.60 54.38 -26.57
CA ASN A 1006 -31.44 55.27 -25.77
C ASN A 1006 -31.08 55.22 -24.26
N SER A 1007 -31.45 56.24 -23.49
CA SER A 1007 -31.06 56.41 -22.07
C SER A 1007 -32.12 55.93 -21.07
N PHE A 1008 -31.72 55.27 -19.97
CA PHE A 1008 -32.32 55.45 -18.63
C PHE A 1008 -31.36 55.04 -17.50
N SER A 1009 -31.56 55.62 -16.31
CA SER A 1009 -30.63 55.58 -15.17
C SER A 1009 -31.07 54.62 -14.04
N PRO A 1010 -30.18 54.25 -13.08
CA PRO A 1010 -30.30 53.00 -12.34
C PRO A 1010 -31.00 53.08 -10.97
N SER A 1011 -31.43 51.92 -10.47
CA SER A 1011 -31.81 51.65 -9.07
C SER A 1011 -30.92 50.55 -8.46
N LYS A 1012 -30.84 50.50 -7.12
CA LYS A 1012 -29.91 49.65 -6.36
C LYS A 1012 -30.59 48.46 -5.66
N ASP A 1013 -29.75 47.66 -5.02
CA ASP A 1013 -30.03 46.80 -3.85
C ASP A 1013 -30.84 45.51 -4.08
N SER A 1014 -30.12 44.39 -4.22
CA SER A 1014 -30.13 43.34 -3.17
C SER A 1014 -29.18 42.15 -3.46
N THR A 1015 -28.44 41.76 -2.43
CA THR A 1015 -27.79 40.44 -2.26
C THR A 1015 -28.67 39.51 -1.42
N PRO A 1016 -28.40 38.20 -1.27
CA PRO A 1016 -27.59 37.28 -2.08
C PRO A 1016 -28.33 35.96 -2.45
N LYS A 1017 -27.74 35.08 -3.28
CA LYS A 1017 -27.57 33.63 -2.99
C LYS A 1017 -26.78 32.87 -4.05
N SER A 1018 -26.32 31.68 -3.66
CA SER A 1018 -25.62 30.70 -4.50
C SER A 1018 -26.58 29.74 -5.23
N SER A 1019 -26.33 29.50 -6.50
CA SER A 1019 -26.63 28.22 -7.16
C SER A 1019 -25.76 28.02 -8.39
N SER A 1020 -25.49 26.76 -8.74
CA SER A 1020 -24.73 26.38 -9.93
C SER A 1020 -25.68 26.15 -11.11
N GLN A 1021 -25.42 26.74 -12.28
CA GLN A 1021 -25.62 26.09 -13.58
C GLN A 1021 -25.11 26.91 -14.78
N ASN A 1022 -24.90 26.19 -15.89
CA ASN A 1022 -24.87 26.63 -17.30
C ASN A 1022 -23.92 27.78 -17.70
N LYS A 1023 -22.84 27.42 -18.41
CA LYS A 1023 -22.22 28.28 -19.44
C LYS A 1023 -22.48 27.66 -20.81
N GLU A 1024 -23.40 28.24 -21.57
CA GLU A 1024 -23.55 27.96 -23.00
C GLU A 1024 -22.70 28.95 -23.83
N GLY A 1025 -22.33 28.53 -25.04
CA GLY A 1025 -22.12 29.42 -26.19
C GLY A 1025 -21.18 30.63 -26.03
N VAL A 1026 -19.86 30.41 -26.04
CA VAL A 1026 -18.92 31.40 -26.59
C VAL A 1026 -18.27 30.77 -27.84
N PRO A 1027 -18.48 31.33 -29.05
CA PRO A 1027 -17.88 30.79 -30.27
C PRO A 1027 -16.37 31.08 -30.32
N PHE A 1028 -15.60 30.14 -30.87
CA PHE A 1028 -14.16 30.33 -31.08
C PHE A 1028 -13.89 31.42 -32.14
N PRO A 1029 -12.80 32.22 -32.01
CA PRO A 1029 -12.45 33.22 -33.01
C PRO A 1029 -12.07 32.59 -34.35
N HIS A 1030 -12.70 33.06 -35.43
CA HIS A 1030 -12.31 32.69 -36.79
C HIS A 1030 -11.07 33.49 -37.21
N HIS A 1031 -9.93 32.83 -37.40
CA HIS A 1031 -8.73 33.47 -37.91
C HIS A 1031 -8.75 33.51 -39.46
N PRO A 1032 -8.66 34.68 -40.11
CA PRO A 1032 -8.51 34.76 -41.56
C PRO A 1032 -7.04 34.47 -41.94
N GLY A 1033 -6.80 33.42 -42.74
CA GLY A 1033 -5.44 33.08 -43.19
C GLY A 1033 -5.14 31.60 -43.48
N LEU A 1034 -6.11 30.70 -43.40
CA LEU A 1034 -5.96 29.31 -43.85
C LEU A 1034 -6.84 29.05 -45.08
N GLU A 1035 -6.28 28.34 -46.05
CA GLU A 1035 -6.88 28.12 -47.36
C GLU A 1035 -8.10 27.18 -47.28
N VAL A 1036 -9.19 27.56 -47.96
CA VAL A 1036 -10.40 26.74 -48.06
C VAL A 1036 -10.24 25.78 -49.24
N GLY A 1037 -10.22 24.48 -48.96
CA GLY A 1037 -10.21 23.46 -50.02
C GLY A 1037 -11.52 23.50 -50.84
N PRO A 1038 -11.46 23.30 -52.17
CA PRO A 1038 -12.64 23.43 -53.03
C PRO A 1038 -13.65 22.30 -52.77
N GLY A 1039 -14.79 22.61 -52.14
CA GLY A 1039 -15.83 21.62 -51.86
C GLY A 1039 -17.17 22.14 -51.30
N GLU A 1040 -17.18 23.22 -50.50
CA GLU A 1040 -18.39 23.62 -49.75
C GLU A 1040 -19.14 24.81 -50.37
N HIS A 1041 -20.10 24.46 -51.24
CA HIS A 1041 -21.18 25.35 -51.71
C HIS A 1041 -22.53 24.62 -51.68
N ARG A 1042 -23.13 24.47 -50.49
CA ARG A 1042 -24.59 24.51 -50.27
C ARG A 1042 -25.01 24.48 -48.80
#